data_AF-A0A401RLF5-F1
#
_entry.id   AF-A0A401RLF5-F1
#
_cell.length_a   1.000
_cell.length_b   1.000
_cell.length_c   1.000
_cell.angle_alpha   90.00
_cell.angle_beta   90.00
_cell.angle_gamma   90.00
#
_symmetry.space_group_name_H-M   'P 1'
#
loop_
_entity.id
_entity.type
_entity.pdbx_description
1 polymer ?
#
loop_
_entity_poly.entity_id
_entity_poly.type
_entity_poly.pdbx_seq_one_letter_code
_entity_poly.pdbx_strand_id
1 'polypeptide(L)'
;MESQMFFQVFAAHGDVEHSGHLMIRFIILHRPVNRFKENKIEVSDLKCSSNLHEAELCEQNTTSFVFNSEGNVYIDGNQVAIPLKAGGITIFWQSSMFIQVGTTFSLKLQVQIFPVMQLYISLSEHLKNSTKGLCGTFNDDATDDFLSQKGIVESTPITFADSWTVEDNCQVAEQPPSCLSSETDIYIKDYCDSIKDPKGSFSVCHSSVSYESYYAMCVAARCACENTNDCRCAGLGAYVHECAVHGVIVRNWMEGSCIKPCPKTQVFENDMRTCNRTCQSLSHYDYTCDVKDTPVYGCGCPEGKYMDNSGECIDKVDCSCYMGETVIEKGQSVTLNDQTCTCKAGYWECTNNPCPKDCLVHGEGHYVTFDGKRYLYDGNCEYVLVEAKEFKLHDGRMTRIEKSFGQTQCTDNSYSLHTVGLYLIIKFSNGITVIWDKRTRVSITLDPRWKNKVCGLCGNFNGDIADDLTTQGNCLVTSTLEFGNSWKSSVFCSNVMNQTFPCERNPYCSAWAQRKCSIIKTTVFQSCHSKVDPTPFYDTCVQETCSCDLEGRYLSFCTSIAVYAEACNKAGVCIDWRTPDLCPVYCDYYNAPEECSWHYHPCGTLTTKTCSDHYVGKKRGHYNSEANNNHLHYCLHIRCQYNHKTNYNQIHNQLHTG
;
A
#
# COMPACT_ATOMS: atom_id res chain seq x y z
N MET A 1 1.05 -21.32 5.69
CA MET A 1 0.99 -21.85 4.32
C MET A 1 -0.37 -21.43 3.79
N GLU A 2 -0.41 -20.65 2.71
CA GLU A 2 -1.70 -20.27 2.10
C GLU A 2 -2.28 -21.51 1.40
N SER A 3 -3.59 -21.74 1.53
CA SER A 3 -4.27 -22.83 0.84
C SER A 3 -4.76 -22.29 -0.49
N GLN A 4 -4.28 -22.87 -1.59
CA GLN A 4 -4.74 -22.51 -2.94
C GLN A 4 -5.80 -23.51 -3.38
N MET A 5 -6.90 -22.99 -3.91
CA MET A 5 -7.96 -23.79 -4.50
C MET A 5 -7.84 -23.68 -6.02
N PHE A 6 -7.57 -24.82 -6.65
CA PHE A 6 -7.52 -24.95 -8.10
C PHE A 6 -8.92 -25.15 -8.66
N PHE A 7 -9.34 -24.30 -9.59
CA PHE A 7 -10.63 -24.44 -10.26
C PHE A 7 -10.44 -24.54 -11.77
N GLN A 8 -10.72 -25.72 -12.32
CA GLN A 8 -10.75 -25.96 -13.76
C GLN A 8 -12.13 -26.53 -14.13
N VAL A 9 -12.96 -25.74 -14.79
CA VAL A 9 -14.21 -26.23 -15.39
C VAL A 9 -13.83 -26.89 -16.71
N PHE A 10 -14.04 -28.20 -16.81
CA PHE A 10 -14.15 -28.88 -18.09
C PHE A 10 -15.62 -29.13 -18.35
N ALA A 11 -16.30 -28.19 -19.00
CA ALA A 11 -17.58 -28.48 -19.62
C ALA A 11 -17.29 -29.25 -20.92
N ALA A 12 -17.75 -30.49 -21.06
CA ALA A 12 -17.64 -31.20 -22.33
C ALA A 12 -19.02 -31.65 -22.75
N HIS A 13 -19.57 -31.12 -23.86
CA HIS A 13 -20.89 -31.51 -24.34
C HIS A 13 -20.98 -31.62 -25.87
N GLY A 14 -21.81 -32.57 -26.29
CA GLY A 14 -22.01 -33.01 -27.67
C GLY A 14 -22.80 -32.05 -28.55
N ASP A 15 -22.59 -32.24 -29.86
CA ASP A 15 -23.11 -31.47 -30.98
C ASP A 15 -24.62 -31.19 -30.89
N VAL A 16 -24.99 -29.93 -30.66
CA VAL A 16 -26.27 -29.37 -31.11
C VAL A 16 -26.03 -27.99 -31.68
N GLU A 17 -25.92 -27.91 -33.01
CA GLU A 17 -26.06 -26.66 -33.76
C GLU A 17 -27.42 -26.05 -33.43
N HIS A 18 -27.49 -24.92 -32.71
CA HIS A 18 -28.51 -23.89 -32.92
C HIS A 18 -28.02 -22.52 -32.41
N SER A 19 -28.10 -21.54 -33.31
CA SER A 19 -27.75 -20.12 -33.22
C SER A 19 -28.17 -19.42 -31.92
N GLY A 20 -27.19 -19.05 -31.08
CA GLY A 20 -27.30 -18.11 -29.96
C GLY A 20 -26.30 -18.46 -28.85
N HIS A 21 -25.23 -17.67 -28.67
CA HIS A 21 -24.25 -17.91 -27.60
C HIS A 21 -24.91 -17.69 -26.23
N LEU A 22 -25.39 -18.76 -25.60
CA LEU A 22 -25.83 -18.76 -24.21
C LEU A 22 -24.59 -18.86 -23.31
N MET A 23 -24.44 -17.98 -22.32
CA MET A 23 -23.39 -18.04 -21.29
C MET A 23 -23.98 -18.66 -20.02
N ILE A 24 -23.28 -19.61 -19.41
CA ILE A 24 -23.68 -20.23 -18.14
C ILE A 24 -22.83 -19.64 -17.02
N ARG A 25 -23.47 -19.13 -15.97
CA ARG A 25 -22.81 -18.52 -14.81
C ARG A 25 -22.85 -19.42 -13.57
N PHE A 26 -21.71 -19.56 -12.92
CA PHE A 26 -21.55 -20.33 -11.68
C PHE A 26 -20.92 -19.50 -10.57
N ILE A 27 -21.36 -19.71 -9.33
CA ILE A 27 -20.73 -19.13 -8.14
C ILE A 27 -19.64 -20.08 -7.63
N ILE A 28 -18.38 -19.73 -7.85
CA ILE A 28 -17.24 -20.54 -7.39
C ILE A 28 -16.98 -20.33 -5.91
N LEU A 29 -17.04 -19.08 -5.47
CA LEU A 29 -16.76 -18.70 -4.11
C LEU A 29 -17.76 -17.66 -3.68
N HIS A 30 -18.41 -17.91 -2.56
CA HIS A 30 -19.30 -17.01 -1.88
C HIS A 30 -18.89 -16.92 -0.42
N ARG A 31 -18.56 -15.71 0.01
CA ARG A 31 -18.27 -15.36 1.40
C ARG A 31 -19.24 -14.29 1.91
N PRO A 32 -20.17 -14.64 2.80
CA PRO A 32 -20.99 -13.64 3.50
C PRO A 32 -20.11 -12.83 4.46
N VAL A 33 -20.11 -11.51 4.35
CA VAL A 33 -19.43 -10.61 5.31
C VAL A 33 -20.40 -10.17 6.40
N ASN A 34 -21.62 -9.80 6.01
CA ASN A 34 -22.76 -9.55 6.90
C ASN A 34 -24.08 -9.71 6.11
N ARG A 35 -25.22 -9.35 6.71
CA ARG A 35 -26.56 -9.50 6.10
C ARG A 35 -26.73 -8.80 4.74
N PHE A 36 -25.90 -7.80 4.41
CA PHE A 36 -26.03 -6.99 3.19
C PHE A 36 -24.77 -6.95 2.34
N LYS A 37 -23.66 -7.50 2.82
CA LYS A 37 -22.35 -7.49 2.14
C LYS A 37 -21.84 -8.90 2.01
N GLU A 38 -21.43 -9.25 0.81
CA GLU A 38 -20.83 -10.53 0.46
C GLU A 38 -19.72 -10.29 -0.56
N ASN A 39 -18.72 -11.14 -0.55
CA ASN A 39 -17.74 -11.22 -1.62
C ASN A 39 -18.05 -12.48 -2.41
N LYS A 40 -18.20 -12.33 -3.73
CA LYS A 40 -18.55 -13.41 -4.64
C LYS A 40 -17.57 -13.45 -5.81
N ILE A 41 -17.21 -14.66 -6.22
CA ILE A 41 -16.52 -14.92 -7.47
C ILE A 41 -17.45 -15.76 -8.32
N GLU A 42 -17.81 -15.20 -9.47
CA GLU A 42 -18.62 -15.84 -10.47
C GLU A 42 -17.75 -16.12 -11.70
N VAL A 43 -18.05 -17.20 -12.40
CA VAL A 43 -17.45 -17.51 -13.69
C VAL A 43 -18.52 -17.76 -14.72
N SER A 44 -18.23 -17.35 -15.95
CA SER A 44 -19.07 -17.65 -17.10
C SER A 44 -18.34 -18.56 -18.10
N ASP A 45 -19.05 -19.59 -18.54
CA ASP A 45 -18.64 -20.47 -19.65
C ASP A 45 -19.63 -20.32 -20.82
N LEU A 46 -19.15 -20.48 -22.06
CA LEU A 46 -19.98 -20.50 -23.25
C LEU A 46 -20.58 -21.89 -23.41
N LYS A 47 -21.89 -21.98 -23.68
CA LYS A 47 -22.64 -23.25 -23.81
C LYS A 47 -22.11 -24.24 -24.88
N CYS A 48 -21.12 -23.84 -25.68
CA CYS A 48 -20.44 -24.66 -26.68
C CYS A 48 -18.90 -24.71 -26.53
N SER A 49 -18.33 -24.21 -25.42
CA SER A 49 -16.88 -24.18 -25.17
C SER A 49 -16.55 -24.98 -23.92
N SER A 50 -15.37 -25.62 -23.89
CA SER A 50 -14.83 -26.28 -22.70
C SER A 50 -13.92 -25.37 -21.87
N ASN A 51 -13.89 -24.08 -22.19
CA ASN A 51 -12.95 -23.11 -21.66
C ASN A 51 -13.68 -21.93 -21.02
N LEU A 52 -13.24 -21.57 -19.82
CA LEU A 52 -13.66 -20.36 -19.13
C LEU A 52 -13.55 -19.13 -20.03
N HIS A 53 -14.59 -18.30 -20.09
CA HIS A 53 -14.60 -17.10 -20.91
C HIS A 53 -14.47 -15.82 -20.08
N GLU A 54 -15.08 -15.81 -18.90
CA GLU A 54 -15.15 -14.64 -18.04
C GLU A 54 -15.10 -15.03 -16.57
N ALA A 55 -14.38 -14.24 -15.76
CA ALA A 55 -14.39 -14.32 -14.31
C ALA A 55 -14.79 -12.96 -13.75
N GLU A 56 -15.74 -12.93 -12.82
CA GLU A 56 -16.26 -11.73 -12.17
C GLU A 56 -16.02 -11.80 -10.67
N LEU A 57 -15.29 -10.83 -10.12
CA LEU A 57 -15.13 -10.62 -8.69
C LEU A 57 -16.06 -9.48 -8.25
N CYS A 58 -17.03 -9.81 -7.42
CA CYS A 58 -17.94 -8.85 -6.80
C CYS A 58 -17.48 -8.52 -5.37
N GLU A 59 -17.07 -7.28 -5.15
CA GLU A 59 -16.70 -6.78 -3.81
C GLU A 59 -17.92 -6.13 -3.13
N GLN A 60 -18.32 -6.69 -1.98
CA GLN A 60 -19.36 -6.16 -1.10
C GLN A 60 -20.72 -5.82 -1.78
N ASN A 61 -21.02 -6.45 -2.92
CA ASN A 61 -22.15 -6.10 -3.81
C ASN A 61 -22.18 -4.65 -4.30
N THR A 62 -21.02 -3.96 -4.33
CA THR A 62 -20.94 -2.56 -4.77
C THR A 62 -20.11 -2.35 -6.02
N THR A 63 -19.09 -3.17 -6.24
CA THR A 63 -18.16 -3.00 -7.36
C THR A 63 -17.87 -4.35 -7.98
N SER A 64 -18.01 -4.43 -9.31
CA SER A 64 -17.75 -5.62 -10.11
C SER A 64 -16.45 -5.45 -10.90
N PHE A 65 -15.57 -6.47 -10.80
CA PHE A 65 -14.33 -6.57 -11.56
C PHE A 65 -14.41 -7.79 -12.48
N VAL A 66 -14.43 -7.55 -13.79
CA VAL A 66 -14.60 -8.59 -14.81
C VAL A 66 -13.29 -8.79 -15.57
N PHE A 67 -12.86 -10.04 -15.70
CA PHE A 67 -11.69 -10.48 -16.44
C PHE A 67 -12.16 -11.40 -17.56
N ASN A 68 -11.84 -11.08 -18.82
CA ASN A 68 -12.21 -11.93 -19.95
C ASN A 68 -11.01 -12.76 -20.46
N SER A 69 -11.29 -13.77 -21.28
CA SER A 69 -10.29 -14.65 -21.89
C SER A 69 -9.30 -13.95 -22.83
N GLU A 70 -9.57 -12.70 -23.24
CA GLU A 70 -8.66 -11.90 -24.06
C GLU A 70 -7.65 -11.10 -23.22
N GLY A 71 -7.83 -11.07 -21.90
CA GLY A 71 -7.00 -10.28 -20.97
C GLY A 71 -7.48 -8.85 -20.75
N ASN A 72 -8.69 -8.50 -21.19
CA ASN A 72 -9.32 -7.22 -20.88
C ASN A 72 -9.91 -7.24 -19.46
N VAL A 73 -9.77 -6.12 -18.75
CA VAL A 73 -10.31 -5.93 -17.41
C VAL A 73 -11.37 -4.82 -17.43
N TYR A 74 -12.51 -5.08 -16.82
CA TYR A 74 -13.62 -4.12 -16.72
C TYR A 74 -13.98 -3.86 -15.25
N ILE A 75 -14.31 -2.61 -14.93
CA ILE A 75 -14.84 -2.20 -13.63
C ILE A 75 -16.20 -1.56 -13.85
N ASP A 76 -17.22 -2.15 -13.25
CA ASP A 76 -18.63 -1.74 -13.40
C ASP A 76 -19.01 -1.52 -14.90
N GLY A 77 -18.53 -2.43 -15.76
CA GLY A 77 -18.76 -2.42 -17.21
C GLY A 77 -17.81 -1.53 -18.03
N ASN A 78 -16.92 -0.76 -17.43
CA ASN A 78 -15.97 0.10 -18.13
C ASN A 78 -14.60 -0.58 -18.24
N GLN A 79 -14.05 -0.68 -19.45
CA GLN A 79 -12.71 -1.24 -19.64
C GLN A 79 -11.65 -0.33 -19.02
N VAL A 80 -10.73 -0.91 -18.25
CA VAL A 80 -9.65 -0.19 -17.57
C VAL A 80 -8.28 -0.72 -18.02
N ALA A 81 -7.29 0.16 -17.99
CA ALA A 81 -5.89 -0.22 -18.17
C ALA A 81 -5.30 -0.70 -16.83
N ILE A 82 -4.41 -1.69 -16.89
CA ILE A 82 -3.66 -2.20 -15.75
C ILE A 82 -2.15 -2.00 -15.99
N PRO A 83 -1.32 -1.76 -14.96
CA PRO A 83 -1.59 -1.96 -13.54
C PRO A 83 -2.49 -0.87 -12.91
N LEU A 84 -3.35 -1.28 -11.99
CA LEU A 84 -4.32 -0.44 -11.30
C LEU A 84 -4.34 -0.75 -9.81
N LYS A 85 -4.42 0.29 -8.97
CA LYS A 85 -4.74 0.19 -7.54
C LYS A 85 -5.96 1.05 -7.26
N ALA A 86 -7.07 0.43 -6.87
CA ALA A 86 -8.34 1.09 -6.60
C ALA A 86 -8.93 0.55 -5.30
N GLY A 87 -9.11 1.43 -4.31
CA GLY A 87 -9.61 1.04 -2.99
C GLY A 87 -8.75 -0.05 -2.35
N GLY A 88 -9.38 -1.18 -2.00
CA GLY A 88 -8.71 -2.34 -1.42
C GLY A 88 -8.15 -3.34 -2.44
N ILE A 89 -8.18 -3.04 -3.74
CA ILE A 89 -7.86 -3.99 -4.81
C ILE A 89 -6.68 -3.49 -5.65
N THR A 90 -5.78 -4.41 -5.98
CA THR A 90 -4.61 -4.18 -6.85
C THR A 90 -4.64 -5.20 -7.98
N ILE A 91 -4.60 -4.75 -9.22
CA ILE A 91 -4.69 -5.59 -10.44
C ILE A 91 -3.53 -5.24 -11.35
N PHE A 92 -2.77 -6.24 -11.80
CA PHE A 92 -1.64 -6.04 -12.71
C PHE A 92 -1.29 -7.31 -13.48
N TRP A 93 -0.57 -7.16 -14.59
CA TRP A 93 0.04 -8.29 -15.29
C TRP A 93 1.20 -8.84 -14.47
N GLN A 94 1.12 -10.09 -14.03
CA GLN A 94 2.23 -10.80 -13.37
C GLN A 94 3.22 -11.36 -14.41
N SER A 95 2.69 -11.76 -15.57
CA SER A 95 3.44 -12.13 -16.76
C SER A 95 2.55 -11.88 -17.99
N SER A 96 3.05 -12.10 -19.20
CA SER A 96 2.24 -12.04 -20.42
C SER A 96 1.09 -13.07 -20.49
N MET A 97 0.99 -13.99 -19.51
CA MET A 97 0.01 -15.07 -19.49
C MET A 97 -0.91 -15.00 -18.26
N PHE A 98 -0.57 -14.19 -17.24
CA PHE A 98 -1.28 -14.15 -15.97
C PHE A 98 -1.55 -12.71 -15.53
N ILE A 99 -2.81 -12.44 -15.17
CA ILE A 99 -3.22 -11.25 -14.44
C ILE A 99 -3.29 -11.62 -12.95
N GLN A 100 -2.62 -10.84 -12.10
CA GLN A 100 -2.66 -10.97 -10.65
C GLN A 100 -3.63 -9.95 -10.07
N VAL A 101 -4.46 -10.42 -9.14
CA VAL A 101 -5.33 -9.61 -8.30
C VAL A 101 -4.94 -9.83 -6.85
N GLY A 102 -4.69 -8.75 -6.12
CA GLY A 102 -4.49 -8.75 -4.68
C GLY A 102 -5.54 -7.89 -3.99
N THR A 103 -6.11 -8.38 -2.88
CA THR A 103 -7.11 -7.63 -2.13
C THR A 103 -6.71 -7.45 -0.66
N THR A 104 -7.17 -6.37 -0.03
CA THR A 104 -6.96 -6.11 1.41
C THR A 104 -7.74 -7.07 2.32
N PHE A 105 -8.74 -7.77 1.78
CA PHE A 105 -9.54 -8.77 2.51
C PHE A 105 -8.99 -10.21 2.37
N SER A 106 -7.69 -10.32 2.05
CA SER A 106 -6.91 -11.57 2.09
C SER A 106 -7.42 -12.65 1.13
N LEU A 107 -7.90 -12.21 -0.02
CA LEU A 107 -8.21 -13.02 -1.19
C LEU A 107 -7.26 -12.58 -2.32
N LYS A 108 -6.70 -13.54 -3.05
CA LYS A 108 -5.90 -13.26 -4.25
C LYS A 108 -6.39 -14.11 -5.40
N LEU A 109 -6.29 -13.57 -6.61
CA LEU A 109 -6.62 -14.28 -7.84
C LEU A 109 -5.43 -14.24 -8.78
N GLN A 110 -5.18 -15.37 -9.44
CA GLN A 110 -4.36 -15.41 -10.63
C GLN A 110 -5.24 -15.88 -11.79
N VAL A 111 -5.44 -14.99 -12.76
CA VAL A 111 -6.20 -15.27 -13.98
C VAL A 111 -5.20 -15.57 -15.08
N GLN A 112 -5.00 -16.85 -15.38
CA GLN A 112 -4.28 -17.26 -16.58
C GLN A 112 -5.17 -16.96 -17.79
N ILE A 113 -4.62 -16.36 -18.84
CA ILE A 113 -5.36 -16.04 -20.07
C ILE A 113 -4.85 -16.81 -21.29
N PHE A 114 -3.71 -17.49 -21.17
CA PHE A 114 -3.09 -18.27 -22.23
C PHE A 114 -2.42 -19.51 -21.65
N PRO A 115 -2.52 -20.70 -22.28
CA PRO A 115 -3.14 -20.99 -23.60
C PRO A 115 -4.68 -21.02 -23.57
N VAL A 116 -5.25 -21.33 -22.41
CA VAL A 116 -6.68 -21.19 -22.12
C VAL A 116 -6.85 -20.44 -20.81
N MET A 117 -8.03 -19.85 -20.61
CA MET A 117 -8.32 -19.13 -19.38
C MET A 117 -8.44 -20.11 -18.20
N GLN A 118 -7.69 -19.88 -17.13
CA GLN A 118 -7.77 -20.64 -15.88
C GLN A 118 -7.77 -19.67 -14.70
N LEU A 119 -8.42 -20.06 -13.59
CA LEU A 119 -8.53 -19.24 -12.39
C LEU A 119 -7.94 -19.97 -11.19
N TYR A 120 -7.00 -19.33 -10.52
CA TYR A 120 -6.42 -19.80 -9.26
C TYR A 120 -6.83 -18.84 -8.15
N ILE A 121 -7.38 -19.38 -7.07
CA ILE A 121 -7.88 -18.60 -5.93
C ILE A 121 -7.07 -18.95 -4.69
N SER A 122 -6.46 -17.94 -4.08
CA SER A 122 -5.69 -18.09 -2.84
C SER A 122 -6.42 -17.39 -1.70
N LEU A 123 -6.64 -18.10 -0.59
CA LEU A 123 -7.21 -17.56 0.63
C LEU A 123 -6.25 -17.69 1.80
N SER A 124 -6.29 -16.71 2.70
CA SER A 124 -5.56 -16.80 3.95
C SER A 124 -6.26 -17.73 4.95
N GLU A 125 -5.47 -18.45 5.73
CA GLU A 125 -5.93 -19.45 6.71
C GLU A 125 -6.90 -18.90 7.77
N HIS A 126 -6.83 -17.60 8.10
CA HIS A 126 -7.78 -16.97 9.03
C HIS A 126 -9.22 -16.90 8.49
N LEU A 127 -9.42 -17.25 7.21
CA LEU A 127 -10.72 -17.32 6.55
C LEU A 127 -11.34 -18.72 6.58
N LYS A 128 -10.77 -19.69 7.30
CA LYS A 128 -11.34 -21.03 7.44
C LYS A 128 -12.80 -20.98 7.89
N ASN A 129 -13.63 -21.87 7.33
CA ASN A 129 -15.07 -21.97 7.55
C ASN A 129 -15.90 -20.75 7.07
N SER A 130 -15.34 -19.89 6.22
CA SER A 130 -16.04 -18.66 5.77
C SER A 130 -16.55 -18.71 4.33
N THR A 131 -16.27 -19.78 3.58
CA THR A 131 -16.63 -19.89 2.17
C THR A 131 -17.68 -20.97 1.94
N LYS A 132 -18.42 -20.79 0.85
CA LYS A 132 -19.25 -21.80 0.20
C LYS A 132 -19.15 -21.58 -1.30
N GLY A 133 -19.48 -22.57 -2.11
CA GLY A 133 -19.43 -22.48 -3.57
C GLY A 133 -18.79 -23.72 -4.16
N LEU A 134 -18.47 -23.68 -5.45
CA LEU A 134 -17.81 -24.80 -6.13
C LEU A 134 -16.40 -25.11 -5.62
N CYS A 135 -15.77 -24.17 -4.91
CA CYS A 135 -14.51 -24.40 -4.18
C CYS A 135 -14.70 -24.97 -2.76
N GLY A 136 -15.92 -25.38 -2.39
CA GLY A 136 -16.17 -26.03 -1.10
C GLY A 136 -16.25 -25.09 0.10
N THR A 137 -16.08 -25.65 1.30
CA THR A 137 -16.41 -24.98 2.58
C THR A 137 -15.19 -24.40 3.31
N PHE A 138 -13.98 -24.74 2.85
CA PHE A 138 -12.69 -24.32 3.41
C PHE A 138 -12.57 -24.58 4.92
N ASN A 139 -12.88 -25.80 5.34
CA ASN A 139 -12.86 -26.27 6.74
C ASN A 139 -11.88 -27.43 6.99
N ASP A 140 -11.01 -27.74 6.02
CA ASP A 140 -10.10 -28.90 6.00
C ASP A 140 -10.81 -30.28 5.99
N ASP A 141 -12.10 -30.35 5.65
CA ASP A 141 -12.90 -31.58 5.54
C ASP A 141 -13.49 -31.75 4.14
N ALA A 142 -12.83 -32.57 3.32
CA ALA A 142 -13.27 -32.83 1.95
C ALA A 142 -14.63 -33.58 1.85
N THR A 143 -15.17 -34.10 2.95
CA THR A 143 -16.42 -34.88 2.92
C THR A 143 -17.67 -34.01 2.79
N ASP A 144 -17.57 -32.71 3.09
CA ASP A 144 -18.68 -31.76 2.98
C ASP A 144 -18.49 -30.68 1.91
N ASP A 145 -17.42 -30.74 1.12
CA ASP A 145 -17.12 -29.77 0.07
C ASP A 145 -18.21 -29.71 -1.01
N PHE A 146 -18.98 -30.80 -1.21
CA PHE A 146 -20.14 -30.82 -2.11
C PHE A 146 -21.41 -30.22 -1.48
N LEU A 147 -21.26 -29.19 -0.65
CA LEU A 147 -22.38 -28.47 -0.02
C LEU A 147 -23.08 -27.55 -1.03
N SER A 148 -24.30 -27.89 -1.41
CA SER A 148 -25.15 -27.08 -2.29
C SER A 148 -25.59 -25.74 -1.69
N GLN A 149 -26.10 -24.83 -2.53
CA GLN A 149 -26.73 -23.58 -2.07
C GLN A 149 -27.85 -23.79 -1.04
N LYS A 150 -28.53 -24.94 -1.08
CA LYS A 150 -29.61 -25.31 -0.16
C LYS A 150 -29.11 -25.91 1.16
N GLY A 151 -27.80 -26.04 1.34
CA GLY A 151 -27.20 -26.63 2.53
C GLY A 151 -27.27 -28.15 2.58
N ILE A 152 -27.40 -28.80 1.42
CA ILE A 152 -27.43 -30.26 1.27
C ILE A 152 -26.09 -30.70 0.69
N VAL A 153 -25.44 -31.71 1.30
CA VAL A 153 -24.24 -32.33 0.74
C VAL A 153 -24.66 -33.28 -0.39
N GLU A 154 -24.28 -32.92 -1.61
CA GLU A 154 -24.63 -33.65 -2.82
C GLU A 154 -23.71 -34.86 -3.02
N SER A 155 -24.25 -35.94 -3.60
CA SER A 155 -23.51 -37.20 -3.79
C SER A 155 -22.78 -37.30 -5.12
N THR A 156 -23.05 -36.38 -6.05
CA THR A 156 -22.41 -36.37 -7.38
C THR A 156 -21.84 -34.99 -7.69
N PRO A 157 -20.69 -34.91 -8.39
CA PRO A 157 -20.12 -33.62 -8.79
C PRO A 157 -21.05 -32.80 -9.69
N ILE A 158 -21.87 -33.45 -10.52
CA ILE A 158 -22.80 -32.78 -11.45
C ILE A 158 -23.93 -32.11 -10.66
N THR A 159 -24.62 -32.86 -9.79
CA THR A 159 -25.71 -32.28 -8.98
C THR A 159 -25.21 -31.20 -8.02
N PHE A 160 -23.98 -31.35 -7.51
CA PHE A 160 -23.29 -30.31 -6.76
C PHE A 160 -23.06 -29.05 -7.61
N ALA A 161 -22.47 -29.19 -8.80
CA ALA A 161 -22.15 -28.07 -9.67
C ALA A 161 -23.40 -27.30 -10.12
N ASP A 162 -24.43 -28.04 -10.55
CA ASP A 162 -25.72 -27.49 -10.96
C ASP A 162 -26.43 -26.72 -9.82
N SER A 163 -26.18 -27.10 -8.56
CA SER A 163 -26.77 -26.40 -7.42
C SER A 163 -26.23 -24.98 -7.21
N TRP A 164 -25.14 -24.60 -7.89
CA TRP A 164 -24.47 -23.31 -7.80
C TRP A 164 -24.59 -22.44 -9.06
N THR A 165 -25.48 -22.77 -9.99
CA THR A 165 -25.77 -21.94 -11.17
C THR A 165 -26.52 -20.66 -10.79
N VAL A 166 -26.31 -19.59 -11.56
CA VAL A 166 -26.95 -18.27 -11.37
C VAL A 166 -28.20 -18.09 -12.26
N GLU A 167 -28.32 -18.86 -13.36
CA GLU A 167 -29.44 -18.77 -14.32
C GLU A 167 -30.28 -20.06 -14.40
N ASP A 168 -31.61 -19.91 -14.52
CA ASP A 168 -32.61 -21.00 -14.51
C ASP A 168 -32.81 -21.72 -15.87
N ASN A 169 -32.18 -21.28 -16.97
CA ASN A 169 -32.48 -21.76 -18.34
C ASN A 169 -31.40 -22.65 -18.98
N CYS A 170 -30.47 -23.20 -18.19
CA CYS A 170 -29.47 -24.14 -18.68
C CYS A 170 -30.03 -25.57 -18.70
N GLN A 171 -29.74 -26.33 -19.77
CA GLN A 171 -30.02 -27.77 -19.76
C GLN A 171 -28.99 -28.45 -18.85
N VAL A 172 -29.42 -29.53 -18.19
CA VAL A 172 -28.59 -30.31 -17.25
C VAL A 172 -27.30 -30.75 -17.94
N ALA A 173 -26.16 -30.58 -17.26
CA ALA A 173 -24.89 -31.10 -17.73
C ALA A 173 -24.91 -32.64 -17.70
N GLU A 174 -24.81 -33.26 -18.87
CA GLU A 174 -24.41 -34.65 -19.08
C GLU A 174 -22.94 -34.89 -18.72
N GLN A 175 -22.58 -36.16 -18.52
CA GLN A 175 -21.18 -36.52 -18.26
C GLN A 175 -20.31 -36.22 -19.50
N PRO A 176 -19.09 -35.69 -19.31
CA PRO A 176 -18.15 -35.52 -20.41
C PRO A 176 -17.93 -36.87 -21.11
N PRO A 177 -17.88 -36.92 -22.45
CA PRO A 177 -17.68 -38.17 -23.16
C PRO A 177 -16.36 -38.80 -22.70
N SER A 178 -16.43 -40.05 -22.21
CA SER A 178 -15.21 -40.81 -21.90
C SER A 178 -14.40 -40.98 -23.19
N CYS A 179 -13.08 -40.87 -23.13
CA CYS A 179 -12.18 -41.16 -24.25
C CYS A 179 -12.47 -42.60 -24.76
N LEU A 180 -13.27 -42.76 -25.82
CA LEU A 180 -13.87 -44.05 -26.22
C LEU A 180 -13.36 -44.57 -27.57
N SER A 181 -12.14 -44.23 -27.95
CA SER A 181 -11.49 -44.86 -29.12
C SER A 181 -10.07 -45.32 -28.81
N SER A 182 -9.80 -46.61 -29.03
CA SER A 182 -8.55 -47.29 -28.69
C SER A 182 -7.32 -46.80 -29.46
N GLU A 183 -7.50 -46.18 -30.64
CA GLU A 183 -6.40 -45.59 -31.42
C GLU A 183 -6.05 -44.16 -30.97
N THR A 184 -7.05 -43.38 -30.55
CA THR A 184 -6.85 -42.01 -30.02
C THR A 184 -6.30 -42.03 -28.59
N ASP A 185 -6.62 -43.07 -27.82
CA ASP A 185 -6.17 -43.29 -26.45
C ASP A 185 -4.64 -43.37 -26.30
N ILE A 186 -3.93 -43.96 -27.27
CA ILE A 186 -2.47 -44.12 -27.20
C ILE A 186 -1.79 -42.77 -27.40
N TYR A 187 -2.21 -42.02 -28.42
CA TYR A 187 -1.66 -40.71 -28.75
C TYR A 187 -1.99 -39.66 -27.67
N ILE A 188 -3.20 -39.69 -27.08
CA ILE A 188 -3.60 -38.78 -26.00
C ILE A 188 -2.80 -39.02 -24.72
N LYS A 189 -2.54 -40.28 -24.35
CA LYS A 189 -1.79 -40.63 -23.14
C LYS A 189 -0.32 -40.20 -23.24
N ASP A 190 0.30 -40.41 -24.41
CA ASP A 190 1.71 -40.08 -24.67
C ASP A 190 2.01 -38.59 -24.42
N TYR A 191 1.04 -37.71 -24.64
CA TYR A 191 1.20 -36.26 -24.43
C TYR A 191 1.23 -35.80 -22.97
N CYS A 192 0.51 -36.49 -22.09
CA CYS A 192 0.47 -36.21 -20.66
C CYS A 192 1.49 -37.07 -19.90
N ASP A 193 2.05 -38.11 -20.52
CA ASP A 193 3.01 -39.02 -19.90
C ASP A 193 4.33 -38.32 -19.52
N SER A 194 4.65 -37.17 -20.11
CA SER A 194 5.79 -36.34 -19.70
C SER A 194 5.74 -35.94 -18.22
N ILE A 195 4.53 -35.79 -17.65
CA ILE A 195 4.36 -35.52 -16.22
C ILE A 195 4.88 -36.69 -15.39
N LYS A 196 4.78 -37.93 -15.86
CA LYS A 196 5.17 -39.14 -15.11
C LYS A 196 6.65 -39.48 -15.23
N ASP A 197 7.35 -38.93 -16.21
CA ASP A 197 8.73 -39.32 -16.50
C ASP A 197 9.63 -39.02 -15.28
N PRO A 198 10.18 -40.05 -14.61
CA PRO A 198 11.02 -39.87 -13.42
C PRO A 198 12.37 -39.21 -13.74
N LYS A 199 12.70 -39.02 -15.02
CA LYS A 199 13.91 -38.33 -15.50
C LYS A 199 13.58 -37.07 -16.30
N GLY A 200 12.31 -36.78 -16.53
CA GLY A 200 11.86 -35.62 -17.28
C GLY A 200 11.88 -34.34 -16.45
N SER A 201 11.57 -33.21 -17.09
CA SER A 201 11.56 -31.88 -16.45
C SER A 201 10.65 -31.80 -15.22
N PHE A 202 9.55 -32.54 -15.22
CA PHE A 202 8.56 -32.55 -14.14
C PHE A 202 8.98 -33.35 -12.89
N SER A 203 9.99 -34.23 -13.01
CA SER A 203 10.43 -35.12 -11.92
C SER A 203 10.88 -34.39 -10.66
N VAL A 204 11.34 -33.15 -10.80
CA VAL A 204 11.74 -32.28 -9.67
C VAL A 204 10.60 -31.99 -8.69
N CYS A 205 9.35 -32.17 -9.13
CA CYS A 205 8.16 -31.88 -8.33
C CYS A 205 7.49 -33.13 -7.76
N HIS A 206 7.84 -34.34 -8.24
CA HIS A 206 7.17 -35.60 -7.85
C HIS A 206 7.21 -35.86 -6.34
N SER A 207 8.25 -35.39 -5.64
CA SER A 207 8.37 -35.52 -4.18
C SER A 207 7.48 -34.55 -3.40
N SER A 208 7.04 -33.46 -4.03
CA SER A 208 6.26 -32.39 -3.39
C SER A 208 4.78 -32.46 -3.74
N VAL A 209 4.46 -32.86 -4.98
CA VAL A 209 3.09 -32.92 -5.51
C VAL A 209 2.89 -34.24 -6.25
N SER A 210 1.89 -35.02 -5.83
CA SER A 210 1.45 -36.25 -6.51
C SER A 210 0.94 -35.90 -7.90
N TYR A 211 1.50 -36.55 -8.91
CA TYR A 211 1.18 -36.24 -10.31
C TYR A 211 -0.06 -36.98 -10.82
N GLU A 212 -0.55 -37.99 -10.09
CA GLU A 212 -1.60 -38.91 -10.54
C GLU A 212 -2.91 -38.19 -10.87
N SER A 213 -3.33 -37.25 -10.04
CA SER A 213 -4.52 -36.42 -10.28
C SER A 213 -4.34 -35.51 -11.49
N TYR A 214 -3.20 -34.81 -11.58
CA TYR A 214 -2.90 -33.90 -12.69
C TYR A 214 -2.75 -34.63 -14.03
N TYR A 215 -2.19 -35.85 -14.02
CA TYR A 215 -2.15 -36.70 -15.19
C TYR A 215 -3.57 -37.08 -15.65
N ALA A 216 -4.44 -37.52 -14.73
CA ALA A 216 -5.82 -37.87 -15.05
C ALA A 216 -6.59 -36.66 -15.60
N MET A 217 -6.40 -35.47 -15.00
CA MET A 217 -6.98 -34.21 -15.47
C MET A 217 -6.48 -33.85 -16.87
N CYS A 218 -5.18 -33.96 -17.14
CA CYS A 218 -4.59 -33.69 -18.46
C CYS A 218 -5.18 -34.60 -19.56
N VAL A 219 -5.33 -35.90 -19.27
CA VAL A 219 -5.94 -36.86 -20.21
C VAL A 219 -7.41 -36.53 -20.46
N ALA A 220 -8.18 -36.22 -19.40
CA ALA A 220 -9.59 -35.86 -19.52
C ALA A 220 -9.79 -34.55 -20.31
N ALA A 221 -9.01 -33.51 -19.99
CA ALA A 221 -8.98 -32.22 -20.67
C ALA A 221 -8.82 -32.38 -22.19
N ARG A 222 -7.85 -33.21 -22.57
CA ARG A 222 -7.52 -33.47 -23.97
C ARG A 222 -8.64 -34.15 -24.74
N CYS A 223 -9.44 -34.97 -24.08
CA CYS A 223 -10.60 -35.63 -24.70
C CYS A 223 -11.80 -34.69 -24.87
N ALA A 224 -11.92 -33.67 -24.01
CA ALA A 224 -13.03 -32.72 -24.01
C ALA A 224 -12.83 -31.52 -24.95
N CYS A 225 -11.58 -31.14 -25.26
CA CYS A 225 -11.29 -29.89 -25.96
C CYS A 225 -11.23 -29.99 -27.49
N GLU A 226 -11.74 -28.95 -28.16
CA GLU A 226 -11.56 -28.73 -29.61
C GLU A 226 -10.09 -28.51 -29.98
N ASN A 227 -9.39 -27.56 -29.32
CA ASN A 227 -7.95 -27.38 -29.49
C ASN A 227 -7.15 -28.25 -28.53
N THR A 228 -6.86 -29.42 -29.05
CA THR A 228 -6.08 -30.48 -28.44
C THR A 228 -4.72 -30.06 -27.84
N ASN A 229 -4.03 -29.10 -28.45
CA ASN A 229 -2.75 -28.62 -27.97
C ASN A 229 -2.90 -27.63 -26.81
N ASP A 230 -3.83 -26.68 -26.90
CA ASP A 230 -4.03 -25.67 -25.86
C ASP A 230 -4.41 -26.31 -24.53
N CYS A 231 -5.30 -27.32 -24.56
CA CYS A 231 -5.69 -28.05 -23.35
C CYS A 231 -4.61 -28.97 -22.81
N ARG A 232 -3.75 -29.54 -23.66
CA ARG A 232 -2.53 -30.22 -23.19
C ARG A 232 -1.64 -29.23 -22.44
N CYS A 233 -1.36 -28.08 -23.04
CA CYS A 233 -0.49 -27.07 -22.44
C CYS A 233 -1.09 -26.52 -21.13
N ALA A 234 -2.42 -26.35 -21.07
CA ALA A 234 -3.14 -25.97 -19.86
C ALA A 234 -3.06 -27.04 -18.75
N GLY A 235 -3.19 -28.32 -19.11
CA GLY A 235 -3.06 -29.44 -18.16
C GLY A 235 -1.64 -29.58 -17.60
N LEU A 236 -0.62 -29.47 -18.46
CA LEU A 236 0.79 -29.44 -18.03
C LEU A 236 1.07 -28.20 -17.16
N GLY A 237 0.58 -27.03 -17.58
CA GLY A 237 0.75 -25.76 -16.88
C GLY A 237 0.13 -25.74 -15.48
N ALA A 238 -1.01 -26.42 -15.29
CA ALA A 238 -1.64 -26.58 -13.99
C ALA A 238 -0.76 -27.35 -12.99
N TYR A 239 -0.09 -28.43 -13.43
CA TYR A 239 0.86 -29.14 -12.57
C TYR A 239 2.09 -28.27 -12.25
N VAL A 240 2.62 -27.52 -13.23
CA VAL A 240 3.73 -26.59 -13.01
C VAL A 240 3.37 -25.49 -12.01
N HIS A 241 2.15 -24.96 -12.10
CA HIS A 241 1.65 -23.98 -11.15
C HIS A 241 1.61 -24.55 -9.74
N GLU A 242 1.01 -25.74 -9.55
CA GLU A 242 0.97 -26.42 -8.25
C GLU A 242 2.37 -26.66 -7.67
N CYS A 243 3.32 -27.07 -8.51
CA CYS A 243 4.72 -27.21 -8.11
C CYS A 243 5.27 -25.88 -7.56
N ALA A 244 4.98 -24.76 -8.22
CA ALA A 244 5.42 -23.44 -7.78
C ALA A 244 4.76 -23.01 -6.46
N VAL A 245 3.51 -23.41 -6.18
CA VAL A 245 2.85 -23.22 -4.87
C VAL A 245 3.66 -23.88 -3.76
N HIS A 246 4.18 -25.08 -4.04
CA HIS A 246 5.07 -25.82 -3.16
C HIS A 246 6.54 -25.37 -3.22
N GLY A 247 6.82 -24.24 -3.89
CA GLY A 247 8.16 -23.64 -3.99
C GLY A 247 9.11 -24.36 -4.97
N VAL A 248 8.60 -25.28 -5.79
CA VAL A 248 9.37 -26.02 -6.79
C VAL A 248 9.17 -25.40 -8.17
N ILE A 249 10.20 -24.76 -8.71
CA ILE A 249 10.14 -24.16 -10.06
C ILE A 249 10.55 -25.20 -11.11
N VAL A 250 9.58 -25.66 -11.89
CA VAL A 250 9.81 -26.56 -13.02
C VAL A 250 10.33 -25.75 -14.21
N ARG A 251 11.50 -26.10 -14.74
CA ARG A 251 12.12 -25.44 -15.90
C ARG A 251 12.10 -26.37 -17.12
N ASN A 252 12.19 -25.80 -18.32
CA ASN A 252 12.27 -26.55 -19.59
C ASN A 252 11.11 -27.56 -19.79
N TRP A 253 9.90 -27.18 -19.39
CA TRP A 253 8.71 -28.04 -19.51
C TRP A 253 7.85 -27.68 -20.74
N MET A 254 7.96 -26.45 -21.25
CA MET A 254 7.26 -26.05 -22.46
C MET A 254 8.03 -26.52 -23.69
N GLU A 255 7.38 -27.35 -24.51
CA GLU A 255 7.91 -27.86 -25.76
C GLU A 255 6.90 -27.68 -26.90
N GLY A 256 7.41 -27.52 -28.13
CA GLY A 256 6.59 -27.49 -29.35
C GLY A 256 5.54 -26.38 -29.35
N SER A 257 4.27 -26.76 -29.53
CA SER A 257 3.12 -25.87 -29.67
C SER A 257 2.71 -25.11 -28.40
N CYS A 258 3.24 -25.47 -27.23
CA CYS A 258 2.98 -24.73 -25.98
C CYS A 258 3.78 -23.43 -25.86
N ILE A 259 4.79 -23.24 -26.71
CA ILE A 259 5.69 -22.08 -26.65
C ILE A 259 5.04 -20.89 -27.35
N LYS A 260 4.68 -19.86 -26.58
CA LYS A 260 4.35 -18.54 -27.12
C LYS A 260 5.62 -17.69 -27.21
N PRO A 261 6.01 -17.18 -28.40
CA PRO A 261 7.15 -16.28 -28.52
C PRO A 261 6.92 -15.02 -27.68
N CYS A 262 7.94 -14.61 -26.94
CA CYS A 262 7.85 -13.39 -26.17
C CYS A 262 7.90 -12.16 -27.08
N PRO A 263 7.05 -11.15 -26.83
CA PRO A 263 7.06 -9.95 -27.63
C PRO A 263 8.34 -9.14 -27.34
N LYS A 264 8.84 -8.46 -28.37
CA LYS A 264 9.93 -7.48 -28.26
C LYS A 264 11.20 -8.09 -27.63
N THR A 265 11.74 -7.47 -26.57
CA THR A 265 12.95 -7.90 -25.86
C THR A 265 12.66 -8.66 -24.57
N GLN A 266 11.41 -9.08 -24.36
CA GLN A 266 11.03 -9.90 -23.22
C GLN A 266 11.56 -11.33 -23.35
N VAL A 267 11.74 -12.00 -22.22
CA VAL A 267 12.17 -13.40 -22.14
C VAL A 267 11.10 -14.24 -21.46
N PHE A 268 11.06 -15.53 -21.79
CA PHE A 268 10.22 -16.47 -21.09
C PHE A 268 10.94 -16.95 -19.83
N GLU A 269 10.30 -16.84 -18.67
CA GLU A 269 10.78 -17.41 -17.41
C GLU A 269 9.69 -18.23 -16.73
N ASN A 270 10.10 -19.12 -15.83
CA ASN A 270 9.19 -20.01 -15.10
C ASN A 270 8.79 -19.46 -13.72
N ASP A 271 9.42 -18.37 -13.28
CA ASP A 271 9.24 -17.74 -11.98
C ASP A 271 9.09 -16.20 -12.10
N MET A 272 8.36 -15.76 -13.12
CA MET A 272 8.15 -14.34 -13.43
C MET A 272 7.45 -13.61 -12.27
N ARG A 273 7.95 -12.40 -11.98
CA ARG A 273 7.41 -11.48 -10.97
C ARG A 273 7.46 -10.06 -11.51
N THR A 274 6.39 -9.29 -11.35
CA THR A 274 6.33 -7.92 -11.88
C THR A 274 6.92 -6.86 -10.94
N CYS A 275 6.90 -7.11 -9.62
CA CYS A 275 7.45 -6.20 -8.62
C CYS A 275 8.88 -5.74 -8.95
N ASN A 276 9.08 -4.42 -8.99
CA ASN A 276 10.34 -3.73 -9.30
C ASN A 276 10.94 -4.08 -10.67
N ARG A 277 10.10 -4.38 -11.68
CA ARG A 277 10.54 -4.73 -13.05
C ARG A 277 10.17 -3.69 -14.12
N THR A 278 9.69 -2.50 -13.77
CA THR A 278 9.35 -1.44 -14.74
C THR A 278 10.18 -0.19 -14.54
N CYS A 279 10.37 0.63 -15.56
CA CYS A 279 11.05 1.93 -15.37
C CYS A 279 10.27 2.83 -14.40
N GLN A 280 8.93 2.73 -14.38
CA GLN A 280 8.09 3.47 -13.45
C GLN A 280 8.34 3.08 -11.97
N SER A 281 8.58 1.79 -11.70
CA SER A 281 8.92 1.29 -10.35
C SER A 281 10.24 1.85 -9.79
N LEU A 282 11.09 2.45 -10.64
CA LEU A 282 12.33 3.09 -10.20
C LEU A 282 12.10 4.52 -9.69
N SER A 283 11.11 5.22 -10.27
CA SER A 283 10.77 6.59 -9.90
C SER A 283 9.77 6.68 -8.75
N HIS A 284 8.95 5.64 -8.59
CA HIS A 284 7.84 5.62 -7.64
C HIS A 284 7.77 4.31 -6.88
N TYR A 285 7.10 4.34 -5.73
CA TYR A 285 6.78 3.12 -5.00
C TYR A 285 5.96 2.17 -5.87
N ASP A 286 6.45 0.94 -6.02
CA ASP A 286 5.78 -0.11 -6.76
C ASP A 286 4.81 -0.87 -5.85
N TYR A 287 3.53 -0.53 -5.94
CA TYR A 287 2.49 -1.19 -5.16
C TYR A 287 2.26 -2.65 -5.57
N THR A 288 2.77 -3.11 -6.73
CA THR A 288 2.67 -4.53 -7.09
C THR A 288 3.52 -5.41 -6.14
N CYS A 289 4.52 -4.83 -5.47
CA CYS A 289 5.31 -5.48 -4.44
C CYS A 289 4.53 -5.76 -3.14
N ASP A 290 3.38 -5.11 -2.93
CA ASP A 290 2.48 -5.39 -1.80
C ASP A 290 1.81 -6.75 -1.95
N VAL A 291 1.66 -7.24 -3.19
CA VAL A 291 1.01 -8.51 -3.51
C VAL A 291 2.06 -9.60 -3.63
N LYS A 292 2.18 -10.43 -2.58
CA LYS A 292 3.03 -11.62 -2.58
C LYS A 292 2.17 -12.84 -2.86
N ASP A 293 2.43 -13.55 -3.94
CA ASP A 293 1.73 -14.78 -4.33
C ASP A 293 2.71 -15.73 -5.04
N THR A 294 2.21 -16.92 -5.42
CA THR A 294 2.97 -17.92 -6.19
C THR A 294 3.51 -17.30 -7.48
N PRO A 295 4.82 -17.42 -7.77
CA PRO A 295 5.36 -16.95 -9.04
C PRO A 295 4.78 -17.77 -10.19
N VAL A 296 4.62 -17.14 -11.34
CA VAL A 296 3.99 -17.78 -12.52
C VAL A 296 4.96 -17.77 -13.69
N TYR A 297 4.73 -18.65 -14.65
CA TYR A 297 5.49 -18.66 -15.89
C TYR A 297 4.94 -17.62 -16.88
N GLY A 298 5.75 -17.26 -17.88
CA GLY A 298 5.34 -16.37 -18.96
C GLY A 298 6.44 -15.42 -19.39
N CYS A 299 6.09 -14.50 -20.29
CA CYS A 299 7.03 -13.48 -20.76
C CYS A 299 7.05 -12.26 -19.84
N GLY A 300 8.23 -11.70 -19.68
CA GLY A 300 8.46 -10.43 -18.99
C GLY A 300 9.93 -10.03 -19.12
N CYS A 301 10.36 -9.04 -18.34
CA CYS A 301 11.74 -8.58 -18.42
C CYS A 301 12.71 -9.51 -17.68
N PRO A 302 13.85 -9.85 -18.30
CA PRO A 302 14.89 -10.62 -17.62
C PRO A 302 15.40 -9.87 -16.39
N GLU A 303 16.00 -10.60 -15.46
CA GLU A 303 16.57 -10.00 -14.26
C GLU A 303 17.59 -8.91 -14.59
N GLY A 304 17.48 -7.75 -13.93
CA GLY A 304 18.32 -6.57 -14.15
C GLY A 304 17.89 -5.65 -15.30
N LYS A 305 16.86 -6.03 -16.10
CA LYS A 305 16.23 -5.16 -17.11
C LYS A 305 14.87 -4.66 -16.63
N TYR A 306 14.40 -3.57 -17.22
CA TYR A 306 13.18 -2.87 -16.82
C TYR A 306 12.28 -2.60 -18.02
N MET A 307 10.98 -2.83 -17.86
CA MET A 307 9.99 -2.57 -18.91
C MET A 307 9.70 -1.07 -19.02
N ASP A 308 9.82 -0.54 -20.23
CA ASP A 308 9.45 0.83 -20.58
C ASP A 308 7.95 0.95 -20.95
N ASN A 309 7.49 2.17 -21.26
CA ASN A 309 6.10 2.41 -21.67
C ASN A 309 5.74 1.78 -23.02
N SER A 310 6.72 1.42 -23.84
CA SER A 310 6.48 0.73 -25.10
C SER A 310 6.27 -0.77 -24.89
N GLY A 311 6.71 -1.33 -23.75
CA GLY A 311 6.74 -2.77 -23.47
C GLY A 311 8.07 -3.45 -23.83
N GLU A 312 9.13 -2.68 -24.07
CA GLU A 312 10.51 -3.17 -24.24
C GLU A 312 11.26 -3.21 -22.92
N CYS A 313 12.07 -4.25 -22.75
CA CYS A 313 13.00 -4.40 -21.63
C CYS A 313 14.32 -3.71 -21.94
N ILE A 314 14.60 -2.64 -21.20
CA ILE A 314 15.78 -1.80 -21.37
C ILE A 314 16.68 -1.84 -20.13
N ASP A 315 17.91 -1.38 -20.27
CA ASP A 315 18.82 -1.26 -19.13
C ASP A 315 18.35 -0.16 -18.17
N LYS A 316 18.64 -0.35 -16.88
CA LYS A 316 18.36 0.62 -15.82
C LYS A 316 18.78 2.05 -16.20
N VAL A 317 19.95 2.18 -16.83
CA VAL A 317 20.54 3.47 -17.22
C VAL A 317 19.77 4.19 -18.33
N ASP A 318 18.92 3.47 -19.05
CA ASP A 318 18.13 3.97 -20.16
C ASP A 318 16.68 4.28 -19.78
N CYS A 319 16.27 3.93 -18.56
CA CYS A 319 14.94 4.25 -18.06
C CYS A 319 14.69 5.77 -17.95
N SER A 320 13.55 6.18 -18.50
CA SER A 320 12.90 7.47 -18.24
C SER A 320 12.38 7.53 -16.79
N CYS A 321 12.17 8.73 -16.29
CA CYS A 321 11.66 8.98 -14.95
C CYS A 321 10.20 9.42 -15.00
N TYR A 322 9.49 9.25 -13.89
CA TYR A 322 8.06 9.52 -13.79
C TYR A 322 7.79 10.53 -12.67
N MET A 323 6.85 11.42 -12.91
CA MET A 323 6.32 12.37 -11.94
C MET A 323 4.80 12.43 -12.07
N GLY A 324 4.12 11.61 -11.28
CA GLY A 324 2.71 11.32 -11.53
C GLY A 324 2.57 10.64 -12.88
N GLU A 325 1.76 11.22 -13.77
CA GLU A 325 1.55 10.70 -15.13
C GLU A 325 2.56 11.24 -16.15
N THR A 326 3.41 12.20 -15.77
CA THR A 326 4.37 12.82 -16.69
C THR A 326 5.62 11.97 -16.83
N VAL A 327 5.99 11.65 -18.07
CA VAL A 327 7.21 10.93 -18.43
C VAL A 327 8.31 11.92 -18.77
N ILE A 328 9.47 11.77 -18.15
CA ILE A 328 10.63 12.64 -18.31
C ILE A 328 11.80 11.78 -18.79
N GLU A 329 12.31 12.09 -19.98
CA GLU A 329 13.32 11.26 -20.61
C GLU A 329 14.66 11.33 -19.89
N LYS A 330 15.46 10.27 -20.06
CA LYS A 330 16.83 10.19 -19.54
C LYS A 330 17.60 11.48 -19.84
N GLY A 331 18.21 12.06 -18.81
CA GLY A 331 19.04 13.26 -18.90
C GLY A 331 18.26 14.57 -18.95
N GLN A 332 16.94 14.55 -19.09
CA GLN A 332 16.13 15.75 -18.96
C GLN A 332 16.11 16.23 -17.51
N SER A 333 15.99 17.54 -17.34
CA SER A 333 15.92 18.19 -16.03
C SER A 333 14.65 19.00 -15.87
N VAL A 334 14.06 18.92 -14.69
CA VAL A 334 12.85 19.64 -14.30
C VAL A 334 13.13 20.43 -13.04
N THR A 335 12.51 21.60 -12.89
CA THR A 335 12.64 22.39 -11.67
C THR A 335 11.48 22.08 -10.73
N LEU A 336 11.80 21.57 -9.54
CA LEU A 336 10.84 21.26 -8.48
C LEU A 336 11.26 21.98 -7.21
N ASN A 337 10.39 22.83 -6.65
CA ASN A 337 10.65 23.53 -5.39
C ASN A 337 12.04 24.21 -5.36
N ASP A 338 12.38 24.95 -6.42
CA ASP A 338 13.67 25.62 -6.62
C ASP A 338 14.91 24.69 -6.68
N GLN A 339 14.70 23.38 -6.86
CA GLN A 339 15.75 22.40 -7.13
C GLN A 339 15.68 21.93 -8.58
N THR A 340 16.82 21.82 -9.24
CA THR A 340 16.91 21.19 -10.56
C THR A 340 17.08 19.69 -10.38
N CYS A 341 16.06 18.92 -10.77
CA CYS A 341 16.04 17.47 -10.74
C CYS A 341 16.28 16.90 -12.13
N THR A 342 17.37 16.16 -12.29
CA THR A 342 17.73 15.47 -13.54
C THR A 342 17.32 14.01 -13.45
N CYS A 343 16.67 13.50 -14.49
CA CYS A 343 16.39 12.08 -14.59
C CYS A 343 17.67 11.29 -14.92
N LYS A 344 18.10 10.40 -14.04
CA LYS A 344 19.20 9.46 -14.29
C LYS A 344 18.81 8.04 -13.87
N ALA A 345 18.88 7.14 -14.85
CA ALA A 345 18.67 5.70 -14.66
C ALA A 345 17.30 5.34 -14.01
N GLY A 346 16.24 6.06 -14.38
CA GLY A 346 14.90 5.92 -13.79
C GLY A 346 14.71 6.58 -12.42
N TYR A 347 15.73 7.27 -11.87
CA TYR A 347 15.65 8.00 -10.59
C TYR A 347 15.83 9.50 -10.78
N TRP A 348 15.29 10.24 -9.82
CA TRP A 348 15.48 11.67 -9.69
C TRP A 348 16.81 11.98 -9.01
N GLU A 349 17.74 12.58 -9.74
CA GLU A 349 18.97 13.15 -9.21
C GLU A 349 18.84 14.68 -9.17
N CYS A 350 18.50 15.21 -8.01
CA CYS A 350 18.34 16.65 -7.82
C CYS A 350 19.65 17.30 -7.36
N THR A 351 19.93 18.50 -7.87
CA THR A 351 21.04 19.34 -7.41
C THR A 351 20.91 19.50 -5.89
N ASN A 352 21.88 18.95 -5.16
CA ASN A 352 21.93 18.93 -3.69
C ASN A 352 21.96 20.34 -3.10
N ASN A 353 20.80 20.97 -2.99
CA ASN A 353 20.43 21.70 -1.79
C ASN A 353 19.52 20.76 -1.04
N PRO A 354 20.01 19.81 -0.22
CA PRO A 354 19.10 18.92 0.46
C PRO A 354 18.03 19.75 1.17
N CYS A 355 16.76 19.44 0.90
CA CYS A 355 15.68 20.20 1.49
C CYS A 355 15.58 19.83 2.97
N PRO A 356 15.30 20.79 3.85
CA PRO A 356 14.88 20.46 5.20
C PRO A 356 13.72 19.46 5.19
N LYS A 357 13.75 18.48 6.09
CA LYS A 357 12.66 17.50 6.25
C LYS A 357 11.85 17.80 7.49
N ASP A 358 10.56 17.53 7.41
CA ASP A 358 9.61 17.76 8.48
C ASP A 358 9.19 16.44 9.10
N CYS A 359 9.20 16.38 10.42
CA CYS A 359 8.41 15.44 11.20
C CYS A 359 7.16 16.15 11.69
N LEU A 360 5.99 15.54 11.50
CA LEU A 360 4.70 16.12 11.89
C LEU A 360 4.03 15.22 12.93
N VAL A 361 3.57 15.84 14.02
CA VAL A 361 2.71 15.24 15.03
C VAL A 361 1.42 16.05 15.08
N HIS A 362 0.26 15.38 14.98
CA HIS A 362 -1.03 16.06 15.11
C HIS A 362 -2.13 15.18 15.72
N GLY A 363 -3.17 15.84 16.22
CA GLY A 363 -4.36 15.22 16.79
C GLY A 363 -4.10 14.21 17.90
N GLU A 364 -4.77 13.05 17.81
CA GLU A 364 -4.70 11.96 18.81
C GLU A 364 -3.67 10.89 18.41
N GLY A 365 -2.40 11.31 18.31
CA GLY A 365 -1.29 10.39 18.10
C GLY A 365 -1.00 10.04 16.64
N HIS A 366 -1.31 10.94 15.70
CA HIS A 366 -0.87 10.81 14.31
C HIS A 366 0.57 11.33 14.16
N TYR A 367 1.44 10.49 13.62
CA TYR A 367 2.84 10.82 13.34
C TYR A 367 3.16 10.68 11.86
N VAL A 368 4.00 11.59 11.36
CA VAL A 368 4.69 11.49 10.08
C VAL A 368 6.17 11.73 10.35
N THR A 369 7.01 10.72 10.10
CA THR A 369 8.46 10.80 10.29
C THR A 369 9.13 11.66 9.21
N PHE A 370 10.43 11.95 9.39
CA PHE A 370 11.22 12.72 8.41
C PHE A 370 11.27 12.08 7.02
N ASP A 371 11.22 10.75 6.97
CA ASP A 371 11.27 9.97 5.72
C ASP A 371 9.87 9.58 5.21
N GLY A 372 8.81 9.99 5.90
CA GLY A 372 7.43 9.94 5.44
C GLY A 372 6.59 8.77 5.97
N LYS A 373 7.11 7.99 6.93
CA LYS A 373 6.36 6.91 7.59
C LYS A 373 5.21 7.51 8.37
N ARG A 374 3.98 7.13 8.01
CA ARG A 374 2.76 7.45 8.76
C ARG A 374 2.44 6.32 9.71
N TYR A 375 2.20 6.65 10.97
CA TYR A 375 1.76 5.67 11.96
C TYR A 375 0.95 6.32 13.07
N LEU A 376 0.26 5.47 13.83
CA LEU A 376 -0.54 5.86 14.98
C LEU A 376 0.11 5.39 16.26
N TYR A 377 0.17 6.29 17.25
CA TYR A 377 0.59 5.96 18.59
C TYR A 377 -0.02 6.92 19.62
N ASP A 378 -1.07 6.47 20.31
CA ASP A 378 -1.66 7.17 21.45
C ASP A 378 -0.98 6.72 22.75
N GLY A 379 -0.20 7.62 23.35
CA GLY A 379 0.59 7.36 24.56
C GLY A 379 0.39 8.45 25.59
N ASN A 380 0.18 8.07 26.85
CA ASN A 380 -0.10 9.01 27.95
C ASN A 380 1.15 9.25 28.83
N CYS A 381 2.24 9.66 28.20
CA CYS A 381 3.54 9.92 28.84
C CYS A 381 4.27 11.06 28.11
N GLU A 382 5.45 11.42 28.62
CA GLU A 382 6.43 12.21 27.90
C GLU A 382 7.26 11.31 26.97
N TYR A 383 7.38 11.66 25.70
CA TYR A 383 8.10 10.87 24.69
C TYR A 383 9.21 11.68 24.00
N VAL A 384 10.23 10.97 23.54
CA VAL A 384 11.33 11.54 22.76
C VAL A 384 10.93 11.58 21.29
N LEU A 385 10.68 12.80 20.77
CA LEU A 385 10.38 12.99 19.34
C LEU A 385 11.64 12.91 18.50
N VAL A 386 12.69 13.62 18.93
CA VAL A 386 13.99 13.67 18.27
C VAL A 386 15.10 13.76 19.33
N GLU A 387 16.05 12.83 19.25
CA GLU A 387 17.30 12.81 20.00
C GLU A 387 18.48 12.71 19.02
N ALA A 388 19.55 13.47 19.25
CA ALA A 388 20.79 13.34 18.48
C ALA A 388 21.72 12.25 19.05
N LYS A 389 22.33 11.46 18.17
CA LYS A 389 23.36 10.49 18.54
C LYS A 389 24.71 11.20 18.70
N GLU A 390 25.22 11.32 19.92
CA GLU A 390 26.62 11.73 20.15
C GLU A 390 27.54 10.50 20.12
N PHE A 391 28.53 10.49 19.21
CA PHE A 391 29.61 9.52 19.21
C PHE A 391 30.94 10.24 19.47
N LYS A 392 31.74 9.74 20.41
CA LYS A 392 33.16 10.07 20.55
C LYS A 392 34.00 8.87 20.15
N LEU A 393 34.90 9.07 19.19
CA LEU A 393 35.95 8.12 18.84
C LEU A 393 37.23 8.51 19.57
N HIS A 394 37.75 7.58 20.36
CA HIS A 394 39.14 7.58 20.82
C HIS A 394 39.64 6.13 20.78
N ASP A 395 40.74 5.87 20.07
CA ASP A 395 41.45 4.58 20.01
C ASP A 395 40.62 3.32 19.68
N GLY A 396 39.85 3.36 18.59
CA GLY A 396 39.39 2.12 17.92
C GLY A 396 38.39 1.25 18.70
N ARG A 397 37.74 1.76 19.74
CA ARG A 397 36.57 1.12 20.38
C ARG A 397 35.40 2.10 20.49
N MET A 398 34.22 1.66 20.04
CA MET A 398 32.94 2.34 20.25
C MET A 398 32.44 2.06 21.66
N THR A 399 32.29 3.08 22.50
CA THR A 399 31.53 2.98 23.75
C THR A 399 30.29 3.87 23.66
N ARG A 400 29.11 3.26 23.74
CA ARG A 400 27.82 3.96 23.93
C ARG A 400 27.90 4.69 25.28
N ILE A 401 27.68 6.00 25.29
CA ILE A 401 27.60 6.75 26.55
C ILE A 401 26.32 6.29 27.26
N GLU A 402 26.46 5.49 28.32
CA GLU A 402 25.38 5.28 29.28
C GLU A 402 25.13 6.61 30.00
N LYS A 403 24.03 7.28 29.66
CA LYS A 403 23.60 8.49 30.37
C LYS A 403 23.07 8.07 31.76
N SER A 404 23.90 8.23 32.79
CA SER A 404 23.42 8.35 34.16
C SER A 404 22.55 9.60 34.29
N PHE A 405 21.33 9.42 34.80
CA PHE A 405 20.39 10.49 35.17
C PHE A 405 21.07 11.49 36.12
N GLY A 406 21.47 12.65 35.61
CA GLY A 406 22.14 13.67 36.41
C GLY A 406 22.69 14.83 35.57
N GLN A 407 21.81 15.79 35.28
CA GLN A 407 22.17 17.20 35.08
C GLN A 407 23.18 17.50 33.95
N THR A 408 22.77 17.37 32.68
CA THR A 408 23.46 18.07 31.58
C THR A 408 22.94 19.51 31.49
N GLN A 409 23.76 20.47 31.92
CA GLN A 409 23.59 21.89 31.63
C GLN A 409 23.66 22.10 30.11
N CYS A 410 22.52 22.30 29.47
CA CYS A 410 22.46 22.87 28.12
C CYS A 410 22.91 24.33 28.23
N THR A 411 24.09 24.67 27.71
CA THR A 411 24.50 26.08 27.60
C THR A 411 23.58 26.81 26.63
N ASP A 412 23.11 27.98 27.06
CA ASP A 412 22.17 28.90 26.40
C ASP A 412 22.34 28.94 24.86
N ASN A 413 21.49 28.20 24.14
CA ASN A 413 21.42 28.30 22.69
C ASN A 413 20.65 29.56 22.32
N SER A 414 21.22 30.41 21.45
CA SER A 414 20.46 31.49 20.84
C SER A 414 19.32 30.92 19.98
N TYR A 415 18.09 30.93 20.49
CA TYR A 415 16.89 30.63 19.72
C TYR A 415 16.17 31.94 19.38
N SER A 416 15.50 31.97 18.23
CA SER A 416 14.56 33.04 17.89
C SER A 416 13.14 32.52 17.96
N LEU A 417 12.27 33.30 18.60
CA LEU A 417 10.85 33.00 18.75
C LEU A 417 10.05 33.96 17.90
N HIS A 418 9.26 33.44 16.98
CA HIS A 418 8.39 34.22 16.12
C HIS A 418 6.95 33.73 16.26
N THR A 419 6.01 34.64 16.47
CA THR A 419 4.59 34.32 16.31
C THR A 419 4.17 34.75 14.92
N VAL A 420 3.70 33.81 14.10
CA VAL A 420 3.30 34.06 12.71
C VAL A 420 1.90 33.50 12.51
N GLY A 421 0.92 34.41 12.43
CA GLY A 421 -0.49 34.03 12.40
C GLY A 421 -0.88 33.18 13.62
N LEU A 422 -1.44 32.01 13.36
CA LEU A 422 -1.86 31.06 14.40
C LEU A 422 -0.70 30.24 15.00
N TYR A 423 0.50 30.30 14.41
CA TYR A 423 1.62 29.44 14.76
C TYR A 423 2.67 30.15 15.62
N LEU A 424 3.32 29.36 16.48
CA LEU A 424 4.57 29.70 17.15
C LEU A 424 5.72 28.99 16.42
N ILE A 425 6.71 29.75 15.97
CA ILE A 425 7.89 29.25 15.27
C ILE A 425 9.12 29.50 16.14
N ILE A 426 9.78 28.44 16.56
CA ILE A 426 11.03 28.46 17.31
C ILE A 426 12.14 28.04 16.36
N LYS A 427 13.10 28.92 16.08
CA LYS A 427 14.27 28.61 15.26
C LYS A 427 15.51 28.54 16.12
N PHE A 428 16.23 27.45 16.00
CA PHE A 428 17.52 27.26 16.65
C PHE A 428 18.65 27.54 15.65
N SER A 429 19.74 28.13 16.14
CA SER A 429 20.92 28.46 15.32
C SER A 429 21.60 27.23 14.70
N ASN A 430 21.33 26.03 15.21
CA ASN A 430 21.83 24.75 14.70
C ASN A 430 20.98 24.16 13.55
N GLY A 431 20.04 24.91 12.98
CA GLY A 431 19.25 24.52 11.80
C GLY A 431 18.00 23.71 12.13
N ILE A 432 17.51 23.77 13.36
CA ILE A 432 16.27 23.12 13.79
C ILE A 432 15.17 24.18 13.87
N THR A 433 14.01 23.88 13.32
CA THR A 433 12.82 24.73 13.46
C THR A 433 11.68 23.94 14.03
N VAL A 434 11.01 24.47 15.06
CA VAL A 434 9.79 23.88 15.64
C VAL A 434 8.63 24.82 15.34
N ILE A 435 7.57 24.29 14.75
CA ILE A 435 6.35 25.02 14.42
C ILE A 435 5.19 24.39 15.18
N TRP A 436 4.55 25.16 16.05
CA TRP A 436 3.46 24.69 16.89
C TRP A 436 2.21 25.55 16.68
N ASP A 437 1.05 24.93 16.52
CA ASP A 437 -0.24 25.62 16.36
C ASP A 437 -0.86 26.09 17.69
N LYS A 438 -0.10 26.01 18.80
CA LYS A 438 -0.55 26.27 20.17
C LYS A 438 -1.57 25.27 20.70
N ARG A 439 -1.79 24.18 19.96
CA ARG A 439 -2.78 23.13 20.26
C ARG A 439 -2.14 21.76 20.02
N THR A 440 -2.67 20.95 19.10
CA THR A 440 -2.31 19.54 18.91
C THR A 440 -1.31 19.31 17.77
N ARG A 441 -1.01 20.31 16.93
CA ARG A 441 -0.10 20.16 15.78
C ARG A 441 1.28 20.73 16.06
N VAL A 442 2.28 19.85 16.09
CA VAL A 442 3.71 20.18 16.18
C VAL A 442 4.43 19.68 14.92
N SER A 443 5.24 20.53 14.30
CA SER A 443 6.14 20.13 13.21
C SER A 443 7.57 20.48 13.59
N ILE A 444 8.49 19.56 13.37
CA ILE A 444 9.92 19.72 13.57
C ILE A 444 10.55 19.65 12.19
N THR A 445 11.19 20.74 11.76
CA THR A 445 11.95 20.81 10.52
C THR A 445 13.44 20.72 10.83
N LEU A 446 14.12 19.75 10.24
CA LEU A 446 15.57 19.56 10.37
C LEU A 446 16.29 19.99 9.11
N ASP A 447 17.31 20.84 9.28
CA ASP A 447 18.33 21.06 8.26
C ASP A 447 18.99 19.72 7.87
N PRO A 448 19.30 19.50 6.59
CA PRO A 448 19.96 18.30 6.08
C PRO A 448 21.20 17.84 6.81
N ARG A 449 21.92 18.74 7.50
CA ARG A 449 23.08 18.39 8.32
C ARG A 449 22.78 17.36 9.41
N TRP A 450 21.50 17.20 9.77
CA TRP A 450 20.99 16.22 10.74
C TRP A 450 20.68 14.85 10.14
N LYS A 451 20.85 14.67 8.81
CA LYS A 451 20.67 13.38 8.14
C LYS A 451 21.55 12.31 8.79
N ASN A 452 20.97 11.16 9.12
CA ASN A 452 21.60 10.03 9.82
C ASN A 452 22.08 10.32 11.25
N LYS A 453 21.73 11.45 11.85
CA LYS A 453 22.23 11.87 13.19
C LYS A 453 21.18 11.88 14.27
N VAL A 454 19.93 11.56 13.92
CA VAL A 454 18.79 11.62 14.85
C VAL A 454 18.15 10.25 15.01
N CYS A 455 17.37 10.12 16.07
CA CYS A 455 16.47 9.00 16.33
C CYS A 455 15.34 9.46 17.26
N GLY A 456 14.25 8.72 17.32
CA GLY A 456 13.08 9.05 18.14
C GLY A 456 11.81 8.64 17.43
N LEU A 457 10.66 9.12 17.94
CA LEU A 457 9.37 8.91 17.28
C LEU A 457 9.33 9.49 15.85
N CYS A 458 10.15 10.49 15.54
CA CYS A 458 10.25 11.06 14.20
C CYS A 458 11.13 10.27 13.22
N GLY A 459 11.60 9.08 13.59
CA GLY A 459 12.48 8.26 12.75
C GLY A 459 13.94 8.69 12.84
N ASN A 460 14.76 8.21 11.89
CA ASN A 460 16.22 8.40 11.92
C ASN A 460 16.75 9.40 10.86
N PHE A 461 15.87 9.87 9.96
CA PHE A 461 16.17 10.82 8.89
C PHE A 461 17.34 10.35 8.01
N ASN A 462 17.23 9.15 7.43
CA ASN A 462 18.22 8.60 6.51
C ASN A 462 17.70 8.52 5.05
N GLY A 463 16.40 8.68 4.84
CA GLY A 463 15.72 8.56 3.56
C GLY A 463 15.09 7.18 3.30
N ASP A 464 15.12 6.27 4.26
CA ASP A 464 14.55 4.93 4.20
C ASP A 464 13.33 4.80 5.13
N ILE A 465 12.14 4.84 4.53
CA ILE A 465 10.88 4.70 5.27
C ILE A 465 10.72 3.33 5.97
N ALA A 466 11.44 2.30 5.53
CA ALA A 466 11.29 0.95 6.05
C ALA A 466 11.90 0.78 7.45
N ASP A 467 12.88 1.60 7.82
CA ASP A 467 13.61 1.47 9.09
C ASP A 467 13.25 2.52 10.16
N ASP A 468 12.32 3.42 9.84
CA ASP A 468 11.87 4.48 10.75
C ASP A 468 11.29 3.96 12.08
N LEU A 469 10.74 2.73 12.09
CA LEU A 469 10.27 2.06 13.30
C LEU A 469 11.41 1.34 14.04
N THR A 470 12.53 2.04 14.23
CA THR A 470 13.66 1.55 15.02
C THR A 470 13.52 1.96 16.48
N THR A 471 13.46 0.98 17.37
CA THR A 471 13.34 1.21 18.82
C THR A 471 14.56 1.92 19.42
N GLN A 472 14.43 2.46 20.64
CA GLN A 472 15.56 3.02 21.39
C GLN A 472 16.71 2.00 21.62
N GLY A 473 16.40 0.70 21.54
CA GLY A 473 17.36 -0.41 21.59
C GLY A 473 18.10 -0.67 20.27
N ASN A 474 17.84 0.10 19.21
CA ASN A 474 18.29 -0.13 17.83
C ASN A 474 17.77 -1.43 17.19
N CYS A 475 16.56 -1.87 17.57
CA CYS A 475 15.89 -2.99 16.92
C CYS A 475 14.80 -2.46 15.99
N LEU A 476 14.80 -2.93 14.73
CA LEU A 476 13.72 -2.68 13.78
C LEU A 476 12.50 -3.52 14.16
N VAL A 477 11.34 -2.88 14.27
CA VAL A 477 10.08 -3.54 14.63
C VAL A 477 8.97 -3.18 13.62
N THR A 478 7.97 -4.04 13.51
CA THR A 478 6.78 -3.79 12.69
C THR A 478 5.61 -3.25 13.50
N SER A 479 5.62 -3.44 14.83
CA SER A 479 4.58 -2.99 15.75
C SER A 479 4.79 -1.54 16.19
N THR A 480 3.80 -0.68 15.95
CA THR A 480 3.81 0.73 16.37
C THR A 480 3.75 0.87 17.90
N LEU A 481 3.09 -0.08 18.58
CA LEU A 481 3.05 -0.13 20.05
C LEU A 481 4.42 -0.43 20.63
N GLU A 482 5.11 -1.43 20.09
CA GLU A 482 6.46 -1.80 20.55
C GLU A 482 7.44 -0.64 20.31
N PHE A 483 7.39 -0.05 19.11
CA PHE A 483 8.18 1.11 18.74
C PHE A 483 7.93 2.29 19.69
N GLY A 484 6.68 2.73 19.83
CA GLY A 484 6.34 3.93 20.62
C GLY A 484 6.60 3.76 22.11
N ASN A 485 6.35 2.56 22.67
CA ASN A 485 6.64 2.26 24.07
C ASN A 485 8.15 2.28 24.35
N SER A 486 9.00 2.00 23.36
CA SER A 486 10.46 2.05 23.53
C SER A 486 11.00 3.47 23.69
N TRP A 487 10.25 4.50 23.26
CA TRP A 487 10.67 5.91 23.26
C TRP A 487 10.10 6.74 24.43
N LYS A 488 9.59 6.08 25.47
CA LYS A 488 9.15 6.74 26.72
C LYS A 488 10.34 7.43 27.40
N SER A 489 10.13 8.66 27.84
CA SER A 489 11.18 9.42 28.56
C SER A 489 11.39 8.93 29.99
N SER A 490 10.38 8.24 30.56
CA SER A 490 10.40 7.75 31.94
C SER A 490 10.01 6.28 32.02
N VAL A 491 10.79 5.52 32.79
CA VAL A 491 10.51 4.12 33.12
C VAL A 491 9.26 3.95 33.99
N PHE A 492 8.79 5.02 34.64
CA PHE A 492 7.59 5.01 35.47
C PHE A 492 6.28 5.06 34.66
N CYS A 493 6.36 5.31 33.35
CA CYS A 493 5.20 5.30 32.49
C CYS A 493 4.80 3.87 32.10
N SER A 494 3.52 3.55 32.24
CA SER A 494 2.96 2.27 31.78
C SER A 494 3.07 2.12 30.26
N ASN A 495 3.20 0.88 29.79
CA ASN A 495 3.13 0.59 28.35
C ASN A 495 1.70 0.73 27.84
N VAL A 496 1.56 1.22 26.61
CA VAL A 496 0.32 1.14 25.84
C VAL A 496 0.19 -0.29 25.32
N MET A 497 -0.87 -0.98 25.75
CA MET A 497 -1.11 -2.38 25.38
C MET A 497 -2.18 -2.54 24.30
N ASN A 498 -3.10 -1.58 24.21
CA ASN A 498 -4.15 -1.52 23.21
C ASN A 498 -4.47 -0.05 22.90
N GLN A 499 -4.83 0.25 21.65
CA GLN A 499 -5.20 1.58 21.20
C GLN A 499 -6.62 1.53 20.65
N THR A 500 -7.44 2.50 21.04
CA THR A 500 -8.80 2.66 20.52
C THR A 500 -9.02 4.11 20.13
N PHE A 501 -9.15 4.34 18.83
CA PHE A 501 -9.27 5.68 18.27
C PHE A 501 -10.71 6.20 18.32
N PRO A 502 -10.96 7.51 18.17
CA PRO A 502 -12.28 8.09 18.44
C PRO A 502 -13.44 7.45 17.68
N CYS A 503 -13.26 7.03 16.42
CA CYS A 503 -14.34 6.41 15.65
C CYS A 503 -14.66 4.98 16.08
N GLU A 504 -13.68 4.26 16.63
CA GLU A 504 -13.90 2.94 17.21
C GLU A 504 -14.64 3.05 18.54
N ARG A 505 -14.29 4.07 19.33
CA ARG A 505 -14.96 4.36 20.61
C ARG A 505 -16.37 4.91 20.42
N ASN A 506 -16.58 5.73 19.38
CA ASN A 506 -17.85 6.39 19.09
C ASN A 506 -18.35 6.14 17.65
N PRO A 507 -18.77 4.91 17.30
CA PRO A 507 -19.16 4.58 15.92
C PRO A 507 -20.30 5.44 15.36
N TYR A 508 -21.20 5.92 16.22
CA TYR A 508 -22.32 6.79 15.83
C TYR A 508 -21.87 8.19 15.37
N CYS A 509 -20.69 8.66 15.79
CA CYS A 509 -20.12 9.95 15.37
C CYS A 509 -19.44 9.84 13.98
N SER A 510 -19.22 8.62 13.45
CA SER A 510 -18.53 8.36 12.17
C SER A 510 -19.21 8.97 10.95
N ALA A 511 -20.53 8.82 10.82
CA ALA A 511 -21.28 9.38 9.69
C ALA A 511 -21.21 10.91 9.64
N TRP A 512 -21.16 11.56 10.81
CA TRP A 512 -20.97 13.01 10.91
C TRP A 512 -19.54 13.42 10.53
N ALA A 513 -18.54 12.70 11.04
CA ALA A 513 -17.13 12.95 10.73
C ALA A 513 -16.85 12.80 9.22
N GLN A 514 -17.34 11.72 8.58
CA GLN A 514 -17.23 11.50 7.14
C GLN A 514 -17.83 12.65 6.32
N ARG A 515 -19.01 13.14 6.73
CA ARG A 515 -19.67 14.28 6.06
C ARG A 515 -18.88 15.56 6.21
N LYS A 516 -18.36 15.85 7.41
CA LYS A 516 -17.59 17.08 7.67
C LYS A 516 -16.23 17.06 6.99
N CYS A 517 -15.51 15.95 7.07
CA CYS A 517 -14.20 15.76 6.44
C CYS A 517 -14.27 15.66 4.92
N SER A 518 -15.46 15.47 4.34
CA SER A 518 -15.65 15.40 2.89
C SER A 518 -15.12 16.64 2.16
N ILE A 519 -15.02 17.81 2.82
CA ILE A 519 -14.44 19.02 2.23
C ILE A 519 -13.06 18.79 1.62
N ILE A 520 -12.22 17.91 2.20
CA ILE A 520 -10.91 17.54 1.65
C ILE A 520 -11.03 16.99 0.22
N LYS A 521 -12.14 16.31 -0.08
CA LYS A 521 -12.43 15.66 -1.36
C LYS A 521 -13.34 16.49 -2.27
N THR A 522 -13.86 17.64 -1.82
CA THR A 522 -14.74 18.49 -2.65
C THR A 522 -13.94 19.42 -3.56
N THR A 523 -14.68 20.19 -4.36
CA THR A 523 -14.14 21.20 -5.27
C THR A 523 -13.30 22.27 -4.58
N VAL A 524 -13.47 22.50 -3.27
CA VAL A 524 -12.69 23.47 -2.49
C VAL A 524 -11.19 23.17 -2.58
N PHE A 525 -10.81 21.89 -2.56
CA PHE A 525 -9.41 21.45 -2.63
C PHE A 525 -9.02 20.86 -4.00
N GLN A 526 -9.87 20.98 -5.01
CA GLN A 526 -9.67 20.34 -6.33
C GLN A 526 -8.31 20.65 -6.96
N SER A 527 -7.86 21.90 -6.85
CA SER A 527 -6.58 22.35 -7.41
C SER A 527 -5.37 21.73 -6.71
N CYS A 528 -5.55 21.15 -5.51
CA CYS A 528 -4.51 20.47 -4.75
C CYS A 528 -4.53 18.94 -4.96
N HIS A 529 -5.66 18.34 -5.36
CA HIS A 529 -5.79 16.87 -5.48
C HIS A 529 -4.76 16.24 -6.43
N SER A 530 -4.35 16.96 -7.49
CA SER A 530 -3.32 16.50 -8.43
C SER A 530 -1.88 16.66 -7.91
N LYS A 531 -1.69 17.34 -6.77
CA LYS A 531 -0.39 17.63 -6.15
C LYS A 531 -0.19 16.89 -4.83
N VAL A 532 -1.26 16.70 -4.06
CA VAL A 532 -1.25 16.05 -2.75
C VAL A 532 -2.45 15.12 -2.66
N ASP A 533 -2.19 13.82 -2.52
CA ASP A 533 -3.22 12.80 -2.35
C ASP A 533 -4.12 13.13 -1.14
N PRO A 534 -5.43 13.37 -1.33
CA PRO A 534 -6.36 13.71 -0.26
C PRO A 534 -6.68 12.53 0.67
N THR A 535 -6.48 11.29 0.22
CA THR A 535 -6.94 10.06 0.93
C THR A 535 -6.42 9.96 2.37
N PRO A 536 -5.10 9.99 2.64
CA PRO A 536 -4.59 9.85 4.00
C PRO A 536 -5.02 11.00 4.93
N PHE A 537 -5.25 12.20 4.40
CA PHE A 537 -5.71 13.36 5.17
C PHE A 537 -7.20 13.28 5.46
N TYR A 538 -8.01 12.77 4.52
CA TYR A 538 -9.41 12.48 4.74
C TYR A 538 -9.60 11.42 5.82
N ASP A 539 -8.89 10.30 5.73
CA ASP A 539 -9.00 9.20 6.69
C ASP A 539 -8.60 9.67 8.10
N THR A 540 -7.50 10.42 8.19
CA THR A 540 -7.07 11.03 9.46
C THR A 540 -8.11 12.01 10.00
N CYS A 541 -8.65 12.89 9.16
CA CYS A 541 -9.70 13.81 9.57
C CYS A 541 -10.91 13.06 10.15
N VAL A 542 -11.36 11.98 9.51
CA VAL A 542 -12.50 11.19 9.99
C VAL A 542 -12.19 10.59 11.37
N GLN A 543 -11.00 10.02 11.54
CA GLN A 543 -10.57 9.44 12.82
C GLN A 543 -10.50 10.50 13.93
N GLU A 544 -9.89 11.67 13.68
CA GLU A 544 -9.74 12.74 14.67
C GLU A 544 -11.07 13.46 15.00
N THR A 545 -11.96 13.57 14.01
CA THR A 545 -13.23 14.31 14.13
C THR A 545 -14.31 13.48 14.86
N CYS A 546 -14.07 12.19 15.08
CA CYS A 546 -15.01 11.25 15.69
C CYS A 546 -15.13 11.34 17.23
N SER A 547 -14.73 12.45 17.83
CA SER A 547 -14.97 12.72 19.26
C SER A 547 -16.38 13.28 19.45
N CYS A 548 -17.07 12.96 20.55
CA CYS A 548 -18.44 13.41 20.79
C CYS A 548 -18.54 14.56 21.82
N ASP A 549 -17.44 15.29 22.07
CA ASP A 549 -17.42 16.53 22.86
C ASP A 549 -17.54 17.77 21.95
N LEU A 550 -18.47 18.70 22.23
CA LEU A 550 -18.81 19.82 21.32
C LEU A 550 -17.65 20.82 21.10
N GLU A 551 -16.85 21.12 22.12
CA GLU A 551 -15.70 22.04 22.00
C GLU A 551 -14.45 21.35 21.41
N GLY A 552 -14.24 20.06 21.67
CA GLY A 552 -13.16 19.26 21.09
C GLY A 552 -13.37 18.93 19.60
N ARG A 553 -14.63 18.77 19.17
CA ARG A 553 -15.02 18.39 17.80
C ARG A 553 -14.52 19.35 16.72
N TYR A 554 -14.73 20.65 16.92
CA TYR A 554 -14.32 21.64 15.94
C TYR A 554 -12.82 21.87 15.95
N LEU A 555 -12.17 21.70 17.11
CA LEU A 555 -10.73 21.83 17.22
C LEU A 555 -10.00 20.80 16.36
N SER A 556 -10.24 19.51 16.60
CA SER A 556 -9.57 18.43 15.87
C SER A 556 -9.89 18.48 14.38
N PHE A 557 -11.16 18.72 14.03
CA PHE A 557 -11.59 18.92 12.64
C PHE A 557 -10.80 20.05 11.95
N CYS A 558 -10.77 21.25 12.54
CA CYS A 558 -10.11 22.40 11.93
C CYS A 558 -8.59 22.23 11.83
N THR A 559 -7.96 21.55 12.79
CA THR A 559 -6.53 21.21 12.73
C THR A 559 -6.26 20.22 11.60
N SER A 560 -7.08 19.17 11.47
CA SER A 560 -6.99 18.19 10.39
C SER A 560 -7.12 18.82 8.99
N ILE A 561 -8.10 19.72 8.78
CA ILE A 561 -8.24 20.43 7.49
C ILE A 561 -7.06 21.38 7.26
N ALA A 562 -6.59 22.08 8.30
CA ALA A 562 -5.45 22.98 8.21
C ALA A 562 -4.16 22.25 7.82
N VAL A 563 -3.93 21.03 8.31
CA VAL A 563 -2.79 20.19 7.94
C VAL A 563 -2.81 19.85 6.44
N TYR A 564 -3.99 19.54 5.87
CA TYR A 564 -4.09 19.31 4.43
C TYR A 564 -3.86 20.60 3.62
N ALA A 565 -4.46 21.71 4.04
CA ALA A 565 -4.23 23.02 3.42
C ALA A 565 -2.75 23.46 3.48
N GLU A 566 -2.04 23.12 4.55
CA GLU A 566 -0.60 23.36 4.68
C GLU A 566 0.21 22.49 3.71
N ALA A 567 -0.14 21.21 3.56
CA ALA A 567 0.47 20.33 2.56
C ALA A 567 0.26 20.85 1.14
N CYS A 568 -0.94 21.35 0.83
CA CYS A 568 -1.24 22.03 -0.43
C CYS A 568 -0.38 23.27 -0.64
N ASN A 569 -0.28 24.13 0.38
CA ASN A 569 0.54 25.35 0.33
C ASN A 569 2.02 25.02 0.10
N LYS A 570 2.54 23.98 0.76
CA LYS A 570 3.91 23.47 0.57
C LYS A 570 4.13 22.92 -0.85
N ALA A 571 3.08 22.38 -1.48
CA ALA A 571 3.09 21.97 -2.88
C ALA A 571 2.85 23.14 -3.87
N GLY A 572 2.85 24.39 -3.39
CA GLY A 572 2.69 25.59 -4.19
C GLY A 572 1.24 25.97 -4.50
N VAL A 573 0.26 25.34 -3.84
CA VAL A 573 -1.17 25.59 -4.05
C VAL A 573 -1.78 26.23 -2.80
N CYS A 574 -2.08 27.53 -2.89
CA CYS A 574 -2.78 28.22 -1.81
C CYS A 574 -4.29 27.99 -1.88
N ILE A 575 -4.87 27.41 -0.83
CA ILE A 575 -6.32 27.14 -0.75
C ILE A 575 -6.96 28.03 0.31
N ASP A 576 -7.94 28.84 -0.10
CA ASP A 576 -8.79 29.59 0.82
C ASP A 576 -10.03 28.79 1.21
N TRP A 577 -9.95 28.07 2.33
CA TRP A 577 -10.97 27.10 2.74
C TRP A 577 -11.80 27.54 3.96
N ARG A 578 -11.37 28.59 4.67
CA ARG A 578 -12.07 29.03 5.90
C ARG A 578 -13.23 29.95 5.54
N THR A 579 -14.34 29.78 6.24
CA THR A 579 -15.52 30.65 6.10
C THR A 579 -16.07 31.00 7.48
N PRO A 580 -16.98 31.99 7.61
CA PRO A 580 -17.62 32.32 8.88
C PRO A 580 -18.28 31.11 9.58
N ASP A 581 -18.81 30.16 8.80
CA ASP A 581 -19.45 28.93 9.29
C ASP A 581 -18.52 27.72 9.38
N LEU A 582 -17.29 27.84 8.85
CA LEU A 582 -16.33 26.75 8.76
C LEU A 582 -14.94 27.20 9.23
N CYS A 583 -14.62 26.82 10.47
CA CYS A 583 -13.33 27.12 11.10
C CYS A 583 -12.97 28.62 11.03
N PRO A 584 -13.84 29.53 11.51
CA PRO A 584 -13.63 30.96 11.39
C PRO A 584 -12.37 31.43 12.12
N VAL A 585 -11.79 32.52 11.60
CA VAL A 585 -10.65 33.22 12.20
C VAL A 585 -11.02 34.69 12.34
N TYR A 586 -10.82 35.25 13.52
CA TYR A 586 -11.23 36.61 13.89
C TYR A 586 -9.99 37.51 13.94
N CYS A 587 -9.51 37.97 12.78
CA CYS A 587 -8.36 38.88 12.70
C CYS A 587 -8.72 40.33 13.06
N ASP A 588 -9.99 40.69 12.89
CA ASP A 588 -10.58 41.99 13.24
C ASP A 588 -10.49 42.32 14.73
N TYR A 589 -10.45 41.29 15.59
CA TYR A 589 -10.16 41.44 17.02
C TYR A 589 -8.86 42.22 17.30
N TYR A 590 -7.87 42.16 16.41
CA TYR A 590 -6.58 42.83 16.56
C TYR A 590 -6.56 44.26 16.00
N ASN A 591 -7.62 44.69 15.31
CA ASN A 591 -7.74 46.06 14.82
C ASN A 591 -8.22 47.00 15.93
N ALA A 592 -7.65 48.20 16.01
CA ALA A 592 -8.24 49.27 16.81
C ALA A 592 -9.59 49.71 16.20
N PRO A 593 -10.49 50.35 16.98
CA PRO A 593 -11.71 50.93 16.43
C PRO A 593 -11.40 51.84 15.23
N GLU A 594 -12.11 51.64 14.11
CA GLU A 594 -11.91 52.33 12.81
C GLU A 594 -10.62 51.98 12.03
N GLU A 595 -9.82 51.02 12.51
CA GLU A 595 -8.65 50.49 11.82
C GLU A 595 -8.96 49.17 11.08
N CYS A 596 -8.25 48.91 9.99
CA CYS A 596 -8.38 47.67 9.22
C CYS A 596 -6.99 47.26 8.71
N SER A 597 -6.09 46.93 9.63
CA SER A 597 -4.68 46.62 9.35
C SER A 597 -4.40 45.11 9.44
N TRP A 598 -5.11 44.39 10.30
CA TRP A 598 -5.08 42.93 10.42
C TRP A 598 -6.12 42.29 9.52
N HIS A 599 -5.64 41.50 8.56
CA HIS A 599 -6.47 40.72 7.64
C HIS A 599 -6.11 39.25 7.70
N TYR A 600 -7.12 38.39 7.53
CA TYR A 600 -6.88 36.97 7.32
C TYR A 600 -6.30 36.75 5.92
N HIS A 601 -5.16 36.06 5.86
CA HIS A 601 -4.62 35.52 4.62
C HIS A 601 -4.54 33.99 4.74
N PRO A 602 -5.10 33.23 3.78
CA PRO A 602 -5.13 31.76 3.84
C PRO A 602 -3.75 31.14 3.75
N CYS A 603 -2.81 31.82 3.08
CA CYS A 603 -1.41 31.42 2.96
C CYS A 603 -0.53 32.64 3.19
N GLY A 604 0.32 32.57 4.21
CA GLY A 604 1.28 33.64 4.52
C GLY A 604 2.68 33.30 4.03
N THR A 605 3.46 34.32 3.69
CA THR A 605 4.92 34.21 3.53
C THR A 605 5.61 35.03 4.63
N LEU A 606 6.80 34.61 5.08
CA LEU A 606 7.62 35.31 6.08
C LEU A 606 8.23 36.63 5.56
N THR A 607 7.74 37.18 4.45
CA THR A 607 8.38 38.32 3.75
C THR A 607 7.95 39.69 4.28
N THR A 608 7.05 39.75 5.27
CA THR A 608 6.65 41.00 5.91
C THR A 608 7.76 41.51 6.82
N LYS A 609 8.28 42.71 6.50
CA LYS A 609 9.32 43.37 7.30
C LYS A 609 8.80 43.66 8.70
N THR A 610 9.51 43.19 9.72
CA THR A 610 9.21 43.45 11.13
C THR A 610 10.23 44.41 11.73
N CYS A 611 9.91 45.08 12.84
CA CYS A 611 10.88 45.93 13.56
C CYS A 611 12.10 45.13 14.08
N SER A 612 11.99 43.81 14.20
CA SER A 612 13.10 42.90 14.54
C SER A 612 14.16 42.81 13.43
N ASP A 613 13.79 43.11 12.18
CA ASP A 613 14.72 43.16 11.04
C ASP A 613 15.63 44.41 11.10
N HIS A 614 15.28 45.42 11.91
CA HIS A 614 16.08 46.64 12.11
C HIS A 614 17.14 46.52 13.24
N TYR A 615 17.16 45.45 14.05
CA TYR A 615 18.04 45.30 15.21
C TYR A 615 19.15 44.24 15.09
N VAL A 616 19.47 43.76 13.88
CA VAL A 616 20.63 42.86 13.66
C VAL A 616 21.97 43.64 13.64
N GLY A 617 21.96 44.95 13.92
CA GLY A 617 23.16 45.77 14.09
C GLY A 617 23.49 46.10 15.54
N LYS A 618 24.52 45.42 16.09
CA LYS A 618 25.26 45.71 17.34
C LYS A 618 24.53 45.44 18.68
N LYS A 619 24.89 44.31 19.30
CA LYS A 619 25.46 44.34 20.66
C LYS A 619 26.94 43.92 20.59
N ARG A 620 27.83 44.92 20.64
CA ARG A 620 29.22 44.73 21.06
C ARG A 620 29.19 44.43 22.56
N GLY A 621 29.63 43.25 22.95
CA GLY A 621 30.12 42.95 24.29
C GLY A 621 31.54 42.47 24.16
N HIS A 622 32.51 43.32 24.46
CA HIS A 622 33.91 42.95 24.61
C HIS A 622 34.05 41.94 25.76
N TYR A 623 34.73 40.82 25.51
CA TYR A 623 35.69 40.23 26.46
C TYR A 623 36.75 39.45 25.66
N ASN A 624 38.02 39.83 25.84
CA ASN A 624 39.17 39.05 25.40
C ASN A 624 39.43 37.93 26.41
N SER A 625 39.65 36.71 25.95
CA SER A 625 40.72 35.84 26.46
C SER A 625 41.00 34.70 25.47
N GLU A 626 42.28 34.42 25.32
CA GLU A 626 42.89 33.48 24.38
C GLU A 626 42.55 32.00 24.66
N ALA A 627 42.64 31.21 23.58
CA ALA A 627 42.94 29.78 23.47
C ALA A 627 42.35 28.78 24.47
N ASN A 628 41.49 27.88 23.97
CA ASN A 628 41.86 26.47 23.79
C ASN A 628 40.79 25.67 23.01
N ASN A 629 41.26 24.76 22.15
CA ASN A 629 40.46 23.81 21.38
C ASN A 629 39.46 23.06 22.27
N ASN A 630 38.17 23.36 22.14
CA ASN A 630 37.10 22.57 22.74
C ASN A 630 36.14 22.06 21.65
N HIS A 631 35.94 20.75 21.64
CA HIS A 631 34.88 20.09 20.89
C HIS A 631 33.52 20.59 21.39
N LEU A 632 32.74 21.21 20.49
CA LEU A 632 31.34 21.57 20.70
C LEU A 632 30.49 20.30 20.74
N HIS A 633 29.80 20.07 21.86
CA HIS A 633 28.77 19.04 22.01
C HIS A 633 27.41 19.68 21.73
N TYR A 634 26.57 19.02 20.92
CA TYR A 634 25.25 19.51 20.54
C TYR A 634 24.21 18.46 20.97
N CYS A 635 23.67 18.60 22.18
CA CYS A 635 22.58 17.74 22.64
C CYS A 635 21.24 18.25 22.07
N LEU A 636 20.66 17.53 21.11
CA LEU A 636 19.27 17.72 20.71
C LEU A 636 18.38 16.76 21.50
N HIS A 637 17.45 17.30 22.27
CA HIS A 637 16.38 16.55 22.93
C HIS A 637 15.08 17.34 22.83
N ILE A 638 14.15 16.89 21.98
CA ILE A 638 12.79 17.45 21.92
C ILE A 638 11.83 16.44 22.53
N ARG A 639 11.16 16.84 23.60
CA ARG A 639 10.17 16.04 24.31
C ARG A 639 8.81 16.74 24.29
N CYS A 640 7.75 15.95 24.22
CA CYS A 640 6.38 16.44 24.38
C CYS A 640 5.65 15.59 25.42
N GLN A 641 4.88 16.26 26.28
CA GLN A 641 3.97 15.62 27.22
C GLN A 641 2.56 15.65 26.61
N TYR A 642 1.99 14.47 26.35
CA TYR A 642 0.59 14.34 25.94
C TYR A 642 -0.27 14.18 27.19
N ASN A 643 -1.25 15.06 27.41
CA ASN A 643 -2.09 15.03 28.61
C ASN A 643 -3.57 15.06 28.21
N HIS A 644 -4.25 13.92 28.34
CA HIS A 644 -5.65 13.72 27.91
C HIS A 644 -6.70 14.47 28.78
N LYS A 645 -6.26 15.16 29.84
CA LYS A 645 -7.13 15.84 30.81
C LYS A 645 -6.49 17.13 31.34
N THR A 646 -6.75 18.26 30.70
CA THR A 646 -6.61 19.56 31.37
C THR A 646 -7.65 20.54 30.86
N ASN A 647 -8.51 20.99 31.78
CA ASN A 647 -9.30 22.20 31.66
C ASN A 647 -8.41 23.36 31.17
N TYR A 648 -8.98 24.21 30.33
CA TYR A 648 -8.36 25.23 29.47
C TYR A 648 -7.54 26.35 30.14
N ASN A 649 -7.02 26.20 31.37
CA ASN A 649 -6.41 27.29 32.15
C ASN A 649 -5.02 27.03 32.78
N GLN A 650 -4.19 26.10 32.29
CA GLN A 650 -2.87 25.85 32.92
C GLN A 650 -1.61 25.81 32.02
N ILE A 651 -1.69 26.12 30.72
CA ILE A 651 -0.49 26.22 29.86
C ILE A 651 0.08 27.65 29.88
N HIS A 652 0.35 28.18 31.08
CA HIS A 652 1.05 29.47 31.22
C HIS A 652 2.32 29.38 32.09
N ASN A 653 2.60 28.24 32.74
CA ASN A 653 3.61 28.12 33.79
C ASN A 653 4.75 27.11 33.57
N GLN A 654 4.95 26.56 32.36
CA GLN A 654 6.09 25.65 32.10
C GLN A 654 7.14 26.16 31.10
N LEU A 655 7.02 27.41 30.63
CA LEU A 655 8.11 28.11 29.89
C LEU A 655 8.80 29.21 30.73
N HIS A 656 8.43 29.31 32.02
CA HIS A 656 9.11 30.12 33.02
C HIS A 656 9.44 29.26 34.23
N THR A 657 10.53 28.48 34.16
CA THR A 657 11.41 28.06 35.27
C THR A 657 12.17 26.80 34.83
N GLY A 658 13.50 26.90 34.79
CA GLY A 658 14.42 25.81 34.46
C GLY A 658 15.59 26.30 33.64
#